data_AF-A0A2T0T172-F1
#
_entry.id   AF-A0A2T0T172-F1
#
_cell.length_a   1.000
_cell.length_b   1.000
_cell.length_c   1.000
_cell.angle_alpha   90.00
_cell.angle_beta   90.00
_cell.angle_gamma   90.00
#
_symmetry.space_group_name_H-M   'P 1'
#
loop_
_entity.id
_entity.type
_entity.pdbx_description
1 polymer ?
#
loop_
_entity_poly.entity_id
_entity_poly.type
_entity_poly.pdbx_seq_one_letter_code
_entity_poly.pdbx_strand_id
1 'polypeptide(L)'
;MTRALPRRVVAALLVLIAAVLALTGLAVPASAVPSPAGTAALQDLGACLAETGQANVLLLVDESGSLGRTDPDDTRVAAAQLLLARLADTAARSGATIELAVSGFSAGVRSAADWAPLTVASLPAASAAVADFAARDDGFETDYWTALSTARQRLVEHRTPAAERPCQALVLFTDGQYELSARDTDVERRQYGETLPIPGAEGTPITSDAAAAQVAEAGRADLCRAGGVADQLREDRILLIALGLSGDGVDLGLLSSIAESTPTQCGAATAYGLFLPADDVQDLVLAFDAVGDPANPPQPVDEKGVCVGAACPQQAHTFTLDASITSIHLVGTSDAAGIDVYVQPPGVQPPQVLSYDAADPSDVVMAGAVALDYTWYADGAFAIDATIPADGANWSGTWQVVFVDPTGRNPDAVTRTQLTIQADLAAVVAPGLPVEYQVGEEFGTVPFALVRSDDSPATLGEPAPTLALEVTLRAPDGTEAPLATGVPGDQLGAVPLDPVPDDFPQGRAELVTSLAVTTVSGQVLQPQVRTRQVEVLPPLGFPTVAVDPVNVGRLEGTEPSESVALPVTGPGCVWVESATASVRPRGVETVAALSPYDSAGNCLELAEGETGELSVQLQSDVVGDGDLQGTIVLRAAPEGIDAGERDGRAVEVSVSYTAEMVRPADTGVLVGVFLAALLIGIGLPVLVFLLGRRIAAKLPDKPLQSTVLDVRVGPGGLSGAALDRPWAPVPPPDGGRRRAVLSGIPVRARAGVRLTEAGFAEVEDPAQVGVSGAPGGRAPKTLAARLPLALAGSWTLLLDRTSAASNAPEVPARLLLVVDAVAPEEQRQALLARARAEGAGAVDSLRAAARQSADAPASSPPPPDPFGGPSGGGPAPDPFGGPPSAWPGGGGAWPPAGTPGTPVPQPAHDPFAGGGSPWPSSSDPHRR
;
A
#
# COMPACT_ATOMS: atom_id res chain seq x y z
N MET A 1 -5.18 -55.65 -61.11
CA MET A 1 -5.25 -56.47 -59.88
C MET A 1 -5.16 -55.56 -58.68
N THR A 2 -6.31 -55.15 -58.19
CA THR A 2 -6.51 -54.29 -57.03
C THR A 2 -6.39 -55.14 -55.75
N ARG A 3 -5.37 -54.89 -54.93
CA ARG A 3 -5.31 -55.47 -53.57
C ARG A 3 -6.04 -54.53 -52.63
N ALA A 4 -7.25 -54.94 -52.25
CA ALA A 4 -8.04 -54.26 -51.24
C ALA A 4 -7.29 -54.29 -49.89
N LEU A 5 -7.05 -53.10 -49.32
CA LEU A 5 -6.59 -52.96 -47.94
C LEU A 5 -7.66 -53.56 -47.01
N PRO A 6 -7.29 -54.37 -46.00
CA PRO A 6 -8.27 -54.96 -45.10
C PRO A 6 -9.00 -53.86 -44.32
N ARG A 7 -10.33 -53.91 -44.31
CA ARG A 7 -11.25 -52.97 -43.62
C ARG A 7 -10.86 -52.60 -42.19
N ARG A 8 -10.11 -53.45 -41.49
CA ARG A 8 -9.61 -53.21 -40.13
C ARG A 8 -8.47 -52.18 -40.07
N VAL A 9 -7.66 -52.05 -41.12
CA VAL A 9 -6.57 -51.06 -41.20
C VAL A 9 -7.13 -49.66 -41.53
N VAL A 10 -8.17 -49.59 -42.37
CA VAL A 10 -8.86 -48.32 -42.66
C VAL A 10 -9.62 -47.80 -41.44
N ALA A 11 -10.28 -48.69 -40.67
CA ALA A 11 -10.94 -48.32 -39.43
C ALA A 11 -9.96 -47.85 -38.34
N ALA A 12 -8.80 -48.52 -38.20
CA ALA A 12 -7.76 -48.11 -37.26
C ALA A 12 -7.12 -46.77 -37.65
N LEU A 13 -6.92 -46.51 -38.95
CA LEU A 13 -6.39 -45.22 -39.43
C LEU A 13 -7.39 -44.08 -39.20
N LEU A 14 -8.69 -44.31 -39.41
CA LEU A 14 -9.74 -43.31 -39.17
C LEU A 14 -9.91 -43.00 -37.68
N VAL A 15 -9.79 -43.99 -36.80
CA VAL A 15 -9.81 -43.78 -35.34
C VAL A 15 -8.54 -43.07 -34.86
N LEU A 16 -7.37 -43.35 -35.46
CA LEU A 16 -6.13 -42.65 -35.13
C LEU A 16 -6.14 -41.20 -35.64
N ILE A 17 -6.71 -40.93 -36.83
CA ILE A 17 -6.89 -39.58 -37.36
C ILE A 17 -7.93 -38.80 -36.53
N ALA A 18 -9.03 -39.43 -36.11
CA ALA A 18 -10.00 -38.83 -35.21
C ALA A 18 -9.43 -38.57 -33.79
N ALA A 19 -8.55 -39.45 -33.29
CA ALA A 19 -7.86 -39.26 -32.02
C ALA A 19 -6.75 -38.19 -32.10
N VAL A 20 -6.08 -38.05 -33.24
CA VAL A 20 -5.08 -36.98 -33.45
C VAL A 20 -5.77 -35.63 -33.68
N LEU A 21 -6.91 -35.58 -34.39
CA LEU A 21 -7.74 -34.37 -34.51
C LEU A 21 -8.43 -33.97 -33.19
N ALA A 22 -8.66 -34.91 -32.27
CA ALA A 22 -9.17 -34.62 -30.93
C ALA A 22 -8.07 -34.18 -29.93
N LEU A 23 -6.79 -34.43 -30.23
CA LEU A 23 -5.64 -33.99 -29.42
C LEU A 23 -4.98 -32.71 -29.95
N THR A 24 -5.19 -32.36 -31.22
CA THR A 24 -4.95 -31.00 -31.71
C THR A 24 -6.24 -30.22 -31.51
N GLY A 25 -6.50 -29.80 -30.27
CA GLY A 25 -7.38 -28.67 -30.05
C GLY A 25 -6.82 -27.52 -30.87
N LEU A 26 -7.41 -27.26 -32.04
CA LEU A 26 -7.26 -25.97 -32.68
C LEU A 26 -7.73 -24.99 -31.61
N ALA A 27 -6.78 -24.29 -31.01
CA ALA A 27 -7.08 -23.11 -30.22
C ALA A 27 -7.87 -22.21 -31.15
N VAL A 28 -9.18 -22.15 -30.95
CA VAL A 28 -9.99 -21.09 -31.51
C VAL A 28 -9.35 -19.81 -30.96
N PRO A 29 -8.94 -18.85 -31.80
CA PRO A 29 -8.44 -17.58 -31.29
C PRO A 29 -9.46 -17.06 -30.28
N ALA A 30 -8.98 -16.70 -29.08
CA ALA A 30 -9.83 -16.18 -28.03
C ALA A 30 -10.44 -14.89 -28.56
N SER A 31 -11.73 -14.93 -28.92
CA SER A 31 -12.44 -13.72 -29.33
C SER A 31 -12.49 -12.76 -28.14
N ALA A 32 -12.40 -11.45 -28.39
CA ALA A 32 -12.56 -10.36 -27.42
C ALA A 32 -14.00 -10.26 -26.82
N VAL A 33 -14.69 -11.39 -26.70
CA VAL A 33 -16.04 -11.49 -26.15
C VAL A 33 -15.94 -11.70 -24.65
N PRO A 34 -16.63 -10.88 -23.84
CA PRO A 34 -16.73 -11.09 -22.40
C PRO A 34 -17.12 -12.52 -22.04
N SER A 35 -16.48 -13.08 -21.02
CA SER A 35 -16.97 -14.33 -20.42
C SER A 35 -18.38 -14.13 -19.84
N PRO A 36 -19.17 -15.19 -19.60
CA PRO A 36 -20.46 -15.06 -18.92
C PRO A 36 -20.33 -14.36 -17.55
N ALA A 37 -19.26 -14.65 -16.81
CA ALA A 37 -18.96 -14.01 -15.53
C ALA A 37 -18.63 -12.52 -15.71
N GLY A 38 -17.78 -12.18 -16.68
CA GLY A 38 -17.44 -10.80 -17.01
C GLY A 38 -18.64 -9.99 -17.50
N THR A 39 -19.57 -10.62 -18.24
CA THR A 39 -20.83 -10.01 -18.67
C THR A 39 -21.73 -9.68 -17.47
N ALA A 40 -21.87 -10.61 -16.52
CA ALA A 40 -22.62 -10.38 -15.29
C ALA A 40 -22.00 -9.24 -14.45
N ALA A 41 -20.67 -9.21 -14.33
CA ALA A 41 -19.96 -8.16 -13.59
C ALA A 41 -20.12 -6.76 -14.22
N LEU A 42 -20.14 -6.68 -15.57
CA LEU A 42 -20.48 -5.44 -16.27
C LEU A 42 -21.94 -5.03 -16.03
N GLN A 43 -22.89 -5.96 -16.12
CA GLN A 43 -24.31 -5.67 -15.88
C GLN A 43 -24.56 -5.17 -14.46
N ASP A 44 -23.85 -5.73 -13.46
CA ASP A 44 -23.88 -5.26 -12.08
C ASP A 44 -23.39 -3.80 -11.98
N LEU A 45 -22.29 -3.44 -12.65
CA LEU A 45 -21.81 -2.05 -12.71
C LEU A 45 -22.84 -1.12 -13.38
N GLY A 46 -23.46 -1.57 -14.47
CA GLY A 46 -24.50 -0.83 -15.18
C GLY A 46 -25.75 -0.60 -14.32
N ALA A 47 -26.18 -1.61 -13.57
CA ALA A 47 -27.29 -1.52 -12.64
C ALA A 47 -26.98 -0.55 -11.48
N CYS A 48 -25.77 -0.62 -10.92
CA CYS A 48 -25.29 0.32 -9.91
C CYS A 48 -25.30 1.77 -10.44
N LEU A 49 -24.79 1.98 -11.66
CA LEU A 49 -24.75 3.31 -12.28
C LEU A 49 -26.16 3.87 -12.52
N ALA A 50 -27.09 3.02 -12.93
CA ALA A 50 -28.50 3.40 -13.10
C ALA A 50 -29.17 3.77 -11.77
N GLU A 51 -28.83 3.08 -10.68
CA GLU A 51 -29.40 3.35 -9.34
C GLU A 51 -28.81 4.61 -8.70
N THR A 52 -27.49 4.80 -8.79
CA THR A 52 -26.78 5.87 -8.06
C THR A 52 -26.58 7.14 -8.89
N GLY A 53 -26.60 7.02 -10.22
CA GLY A 53 -26.26 8.10 -11.14
C GLY A 53 -24.81 8.56 -11.08
N GLN A 54 -23.91 7.83 -10.40
CA GLN A 54 -22.50 8.20 -10.23
C GLN A 54 -21.57 6.99 -10.36
N ALA A 55 -20.43 7.17 -11.04
CA ALA A 55 -19.37 6.17 -11.08
C ALA A 55 -17.98 6.79 -10.98
N ASN A 56 -17.05 6.05 -10.38
CA ASN A 56 -15.63 6.37 -10.29
C ASN A 56 -14.84 5.38 -11.13
N VAL A 57 -14.14 5.87 -12.15
CA VAL A 57 -13.35 5.05 -13.07
C VAL A 57 -11.87 5.45 -12.98
N LEU A 58 -11.01 4.51 -12.59
CA LEU A 58 -9.57 4.68 -12.59
C LEU A 58 -8.96 3.95 -13.79
N LEU A 59 -8.34 4.69 -14.70
CA LEU A 59 -7.51 4.12 -15.77
C LEU A 59 -6.10 3.93 -15.24
N LEU A 60 -5.59 2.71 -15.37
CA LEU A 60 -4.25 2.30 -14.96
C LEU A 60 -3.52 1.77 -16.20
N VAL A 61 -2.56 2.54 -16.71
CA VAL A 61 -1.87 2.28 -17.98
C VAL A 61 -0.45 1.81 -17.70
N ASP A 62 -0.05 0.68 -18.27
CA ASP A 62 1.32 0.20 -18.16
C ASP A 62 2.29 1.16 -18.89
N GLU A 63 3.44 1.39 -18.26
CA GLU A 63 4.55 2.20 -18.76
C GLU A 63 5.84 1.36 -18.90
N SER A 64 5.76 0.04 -18.72
CA SER A 64 6.90 -0.88 -18.68
C SER A 64 7.69 -0.94 -19.99
N GLY A 65 8.99 -1.25 -19.87
CA GLY A 65 9.92 -1.32 -20.99
C GLY A 65 9.61 -2.38 -22.05
N SER A 66 8.71 -3.34 -21.78
CA SER A 66 8.26 -4.32 -22.78
C SER A 66 7.52 -3.66 -23.93
N LEU A 67 6.78 -2.59 -23.64
CA LEU A 67 5.91 -1.87 -24.57
C LEU A 67 6.60 -1.44 -25.86
N GLY A 68 7.86 -1.04 -25.81
CA GLY A 68 8.61 -0.69 -27.03
C GLY A 68 8.74 -1.84 -28.05
N ARG A 69 8.45 -3.09 -27.67
CA ARG A 69 8.40 -4.27 -28.56
C ARG A 69 6.99 -4.79 -28.80
N THR A 70 6.16 -4.80 -27.77
CA THR A 70 4.84 -5.44 -27.77
C THR A 70 3.70 -4.48 -28.11
N ASP A 71 3.91 -3.17 -27.95
CA ASP A 71 2.99 -2.10 -28.39
C ASP A 71 3.72 -0.97 -29.14
N PRO A 72 4.38 -1.25 -30.29
CA PRO A 72 5.18 -0.26 -31.02
C PRO A 72 4.35 0.85 -31.69
N ASP A 73 3.05 0.63 -31.86
CA ASP A 73 2.12 1.57 -32.51
C ASP A 73 1.24 2.33 -31.49
N ASP A 74 1.54 2.22 -30.19
CA ASP A 74 0.80 2.85 -29.08
C ASP A 74 -0.70 2.52 -29.08
N THR A 75 -1.02 1.28 -29.44
CA THR A 75 -2.35 0.68 -29.44
C THR A 75 -3.03 0.88 -28.09
N ARG A 76 -2.32 0.78 -26.96
CA ARG A 76 -2.86 1.04 -25.61
C ARG A 76 -3.43 2.45 -25.45
N VAL A 77 -2.79 3.45 -26.06
CA VAL A 77 -3.15 4.86 -25.97
C VAL A 77 -4.40 5.12 -26.79
N ALA A 78 -4.43 4.61 -28.02
CA ALA A 78 -5.61 4.66 -28.88
C ALA A 78 -6.80 3.97 -28.19
N ALA A 79 -6.55 2.84 -27.55
CA ALA A 79 -7.54 2.09 -26.78
C ALA A 79 -8.15 2.91 -25.64
N ALA A 80 -7.28 3.49 -24.80
CA ALA A 80 -7.73 4.29 -23.67
C ALA A 80 -8.48 5.54 -24.13
N GLN A 81 -8.06 6.20 -25.21
CA GLN A 81 -8.79 7.35 -25.79
C GLN A 81 -10.18 6.96 -26.30
N LEU A 82 -10.30 5.80 -26.96
CA LEU A 82 -11.59 5.27 -27.39
C LEU A 82 -12.50 5.03 -26.19
N LEU A 83 -12.02 4.34 -25.16
CA LEU A 83 -12.79 4.12 -23.94
C LEU A 83 -13.28 5.44 -23.32
N LEU A 84 -12.44 6.47 -23.26
CA LEU A 84 -12.82 7.79 -22.75
C LEU A 84 -13.96 8.41 -23.55
N ALA A 85 -13.94 8.29 -24.88
CA ALA A 85 -15.02 8.78 -25.72
C ALA A 85 -16.34 8.06 -25.42
N ARG A 86 -16.30 6.73 -25.28
CA ARG A 86 -17.48 5.90 -24.95
C ARG A 86 -18.05 6.22 -23.58
N LEU A 87 -17.20 6.37 -22.55
CA LEU A 87 -17.64 6.74 -21.21
C LEU A 87 -18.25 8.14 -21.17
N ALA A 88 -17.67 9.12 -21.88
CA ALA A 88 -18.21 10.48 -21.96
C ALA A 88 -19.60 10.52 -22.62
N ASP A 89 -19.79 9.71 -23.64
CA ASP A 89 -21.05 9.55 -24.37
C ASP A 89 -22.12 8.85 -23.50
N THR A 90 -21.74 7.78 -22.80
CA THR A 90 -22.62 7.11 -21.81
C THR A 90 -23.02 8.05 -20.67
N ALA A 91 -22.11 8.86 -20.14
CA ALA A 91 -22.43 9.90 -19.15
C ALA A 91 -23.42 10.94 -19.70
N ALA A 92 -23.23 11.40 -20.95
CA ALA A 92 -24.12 12.37 -21.58
C ALA A 92 -25.54 11.81 -21.82
N ARG A 93 -25.66 10.53 -22.23
CA ARG A 93 -26.94 9.88 -22.49
C ARG A 93 -27.73 9.54 -21.22
N SER A 94 -27.06 8.91 -20.26
CA SER A 94 -27.68 8.49 -18.99
C SER A 94 -27.94 9.65 -18.04
N GLY A 95 -27.26 10.79 -18.23
CA GLY A 95 -27.22 11.87 -17.26
C GLY A 95 -26.40 11.55 -16.01
N ALA A 96 -25.69 10.41 -15.98
CA ALA A 96 -24.85 10.01 -14.87
C ALA A 96 -23.55 10.84 -14.81
N THR A 97 -23.01 10.99 -13.61
CA THR A 97 -21.71 11.62 -13.38
C THR A 97 -20.63 10.56 -13.30
N ILE A 98 -19.79 10.47 -14.32
CA ILE A 98 -18.62 9.58 -14.31
C ILE A 98 -17.39 10.41 -13.95
N GLU A 99 -16.79 10.18 -12.79
CA GLU A 99 -15.51 10.76 -12.42
C GLU A 99 -14.36 9.85 -12.85
N LEU A 100 -13.34 10.45 -13.45
CA LEU A 100 -12.22 9.76 -14.06
C LEU A 100 -10.91 10.20 -13.43
N ALA A 101 -10.03 9.25 -13.13
CA ALA A 101 -8.61 9.50 -12.90
C ALA A 101 -7.76 8.60 -13.81
N VAL A 102 -6.54 9.06 -14.11
CA VAL A 102 -5.59 8.33 -14.98
C VAL A 102 -4.25 8.20 -14.26
N SER A 103 -3.74 6.97 -14.19
CA SER A 103 -2.44 6.64 -13.59
C SER A 103 -1.61 5.77 -14.51
N GLY A 104 -0.30 5.96 -14.46
CA GLY A 104 0.69 5.05 -15.04
C GLY A 104 1.28 4.12 -14.00
N PHE A 105 1.74 2.94 -14.41
CA PHE A 105 2.52 2.08 -13.54
C PHE A 105 3.73 1.44 -14.23
N SER A 106 4.77 1.18 -13.44
CA SER A 106 5.91 0.31 -13.78
C SER A 106 6.47 -0.27 -12.47
N ALA A 107 7.59 0.25 -11.96
CA ALA A 107 8.10 -0.03 -10.60
C ALA A 107 7.29 0.64 -9.47
N GLY A 108 6.40 1.55 -9.85
CA GLY A 108 5.50 2.26 -8.94
C GLY A 108 4.41 2.96 -9.73
N VAL A 109 3.45 3.58 -9.04
CA VAL A 109 2.30 4.24 -9.67
C VAL A 109 2.49 5.75 -9.70
N ARG A 110 2.16 6.37 -10.84
CA ARG A 110 2.24 7.83 -11.04
C ARG A 110 0.91 8.36 -11.54
N SER A 111 0.35 9.35 -10.87
CA SER A 111 -0.84 10.06 -11.37
C SER A 111 -0.51 10.87 -12.61
N ALA A 112 -1.25 10.65 -13.71
CA ALA A 112 -1.20 11.47 -14.91
C ALA A 112 -2.34 12.50 -14.92
N ALA A 113 -3.52 12.11 -14.44
CA ALA A 113 -4.66 13.00 -14.20
C ALA A 113 -5.36 12.59 -12.89
N ASP A 114 -5.70 13.58 -12.06
CA ASP A 114 -6.50 13.38 -10.86
C ASP A 114 -8.01 13.42 -11.18
N TRP A 115 -8.81 13.01 -10.21
CA TRP A 115 -10.27 12.87 -10.31
C TRP A 115 -10.94 14.12 -10.88
N ALA A 116 -11.63 13.94 -12.00
CA ALA A 116 -12.45 14.97 -12.63
C ALA A 116 -13.66 14.36 -13.35
N PRO A 117 -14.80 15.08 -13.44
CA PRO A 117 -15.95 14.61 -14.20
C PRO A 117 -15.62 14.51 -15.70
N LEU A 118 -15.92 13.36 -16.28
CA LEU A 118 -15.77 13.08 -17.70
C LEU A 118 -17.05 13.54 -18.43
N THR A 119 -16.87 14.50 -19.33
CA THR A 119 -17.93 15.12 -20.13
C THR A 119 -17.39 15.36 -21.54
N VAL A 120 -18.27 15.65 -22.50
CA VAL A 120 -17.86 16.07 -23.85
C VAL A 120 -16.88 17.26 -23.83
N ALA A 121 -16.99 18.16 -22.84
CA ALA A 121 -16.11 19.31 -22.70
C ALA A 121 -14.74 18.97 -22.08
N SER A 122 -14.65 17.98 -21.18
CA SER A 122 -13.40 17.55 -20.53
C SER A 122 -12.69 16.42 -21.28
N LEU A 123 -13.37 15.74 -22.21
CA LEU A 123 -12.82 14.65 -23.03
C LEU A 123 -11.49 15.01 -23.72
N PRO A 124 -11.31 16.20 -24.35
CA PRO A 124 -10.03 16.55 -24.96
C PRO A 124 -8.87 16.60 -23.97
N ALA A 125 -9.11 17.06 -22.74
CA ALA A 125 -8.09 17.13 -21.70
C ALA A 125 -7.73 15.73 -21.16
N ALA A 126 -8.72 14.88 -20.94
CA ALA A 126 -8.51 13.48 -20.56
C ALA A 126 -7.77 12.70 -21.66
N SER A 127 -8.16 12.91 -22.93
CA SER A 127 -7.52 12.29 -24.08
C SER A 127 -6.06 12.71 -24.25
N ALA A 128 -5.74 13.98 -23.97
CA ALA A 128 -4.36 14.48 -23.97
C ALA A 128 -3.53 13.87 -22.83
N ALA A 129 -4.11 13.71 -21.63
CA ALA A 129 -3.42 13.06 -20.51
C ALA A 129 -3.07 11.59 -20.83
N VAL A 130 -3.95 10.89 -21.56
CA VAL A 130 -3.69 9.54 -22.08
C VAL A 130 -2.68 9.55 -23.23
N ALA A 131 -2.71 10.55 -24.12
CA ALA A 131 -1.77 10.66 -25.25
C ALA A 131 -0.30 10.71 -24.80
N ASP A 132 -0.02 11.33 -23.65
CA ASP A 132 1.32 11.42 -23.08
C ASP A 132 1.94 10.05 -22.74
N PHE A 133 1.14 8.99 -22.64
CA PHE A 133 1.63 7.64 -22.37
C PHE A 133 2.31 6.99 -23.57
N ALA A 134 2.07 7.48 -24.79
CA ALA A 134 2.75 6.99 -26.00
C ALA A 134 4.29 7.07 -25.85
N ALA A 135 4.77 8.15 -25.25
CA ALA A 135 6.19 8.36 -25.00
C ALA A 135 6.71 7.76 -23.67
N ARG A 136 5.89 6.96 -22.98
CA ARG A 136 6.19 6.35 -21.66
C ARG A 136 6.16 4.83 -21.78
N ASP A 137 7.19 4.29 -22.40
CA ASP A 137 7.39 2.88 -22.72
C ASP A 137 8.77 2.37 -22.25
N ASP A 138 9.37 3.06 -21.27
CA ASP A 138 10.73 2.83 -20.77
C ASP A 138 10.79 2.50 -19.26
N GLY A 139 9.65 2.15 -18.68
CA GLY A 139 9.52 1.76 -17.28
C GLY A 139 10.38 0.56 -16.90
N PHE A 140 10.90 0.57 -15.67
CA PHE A 140 11.93 -0.37 -15.23
C PHE A 140 11.46 -1.83 -15.10
N GLU A 141 10.21 -2.03 -14.70
CA GLU A 141 9.59 -3.34 -14.45
C GLU A 141 8.07 -3.24 -14.56
N THR A 142 7.37 -4.38 -14.45
CA THR A 142 5.91 -4.48 -14.55
C THR A 142 5.35 -4.99 -13.22
N ASP A 143 5.18 -4.10 -12.23
CA ASP A 143 4.78 -4.48 -10.86
C ASP A 143 3.26 -4.39 -10.63
N TYR A 144 2.54 -5.46 -10.97
CA TYR A 144 1.09 -5.60 -10.74
C TYR A 144 0.71 -5.51 -9.26
N TRP A 145 1.55 -5.98 -8.34
CA TRP A 145 1.22 -5.95 -6.92
C TRP A 145 1.14 -4.51 -6.42
N THR A 146 2.15 -3.69 -6.72
CA THR A 146 2.15 -2.27 -6.38
C THR A 146 1.06 -1.51 -7.15
N ALA A 147 0.85 -1.85 -8.42
CA ALA A 147 -0.13 -1.19 -9.27
C ALA A 147 -1.58 -1.38 -8.77
N LEU A 148 -1.99 -2.63 -8.54
CA LEU A 148 -3.35 -2.96 -8.10
C LEU A 148 -3.63 -2.53 -6.66
N SER A 149 -2.66 -2.69 -5.75
CA SER A 149 -2.81 -2.25 -4.35
C SER A 149 -2.97 -0.74 -4.25
N THR A 150 -2.15 0.03 -4.97
CA THR A 150 -2.25 1.50 -5.00
C THR A 150 -3.54 1.96 -5.69
N ALA A 151 -3.92 1.33 -6.80
CA ALA A 151 -5.14 1.67 -7.53
C ALA A 151 -6.40 1.41 -6.68
N ARG A 152 -6.45 0.27 -5.97
CA ARG A 152 -7.49 -0.02 -4.99
C ARG A 152 -7.57 1.09 -3.93
N GLN A 153 -6.45 1.44 -3.30
CA GLN A 153 -6.42 2.48 -2.26
C GLN A 153 -6.93 3.81 -2.78
N ARG A 154 -6.49 4.25 -3.98
CA ARG A 154 -6.97 5.50 -4.58
C ARG A 154 -8.49 5.50 -4.82
N LEU A 155 -9.06 4.37 -5.24
CA LEU A 155 -10.50 4.23 -5.41
C LEU A 155 -11.23 4.25 -4.06
N VAL A 156 -10.74 3.52 -3.06
CA VAL A 156 -11.32 3.49 -1.71
C VAL A 156 -11.28 4.88 -1.04
N GLU A 157 -10.18 5.63 -1.21
CA GLU A 157 -10.03 6.99 -0.67
C GLU A 157 -10.95 8.01 -1.36
N HIS A 158 -11.27 7.79 -2.64
CA HIS A 158 -12.14 8.69 -3.41
C HIS A 158 -13.63 8.43 -3.20
N ARG A 159 -13.99 7.41 -2.40
CA ARG A 159 -15.40 7.16 -2.05
C ARG A 159 -15.97 8.39 -1.33
N THR A 160 -17.05 8.95 -1.87
CA THR A 160 -17.74 10.05 -1.19
C THR A 160 -18.60 9.50 -0.05
N PRO A 161 -18.60 10.11 1.16
CA PRO A 161 -19.43 9.66 2.27
C PRO A 161 -20.94 9.71 2.01
N ALA A 162 -21.36 10.42 0.95
CA ALA A 162 -22.75 10.56 0.54
C ALA A 162 -23.21 9.47 -0.44
N ALA A 163 -22.28 8.76 -1.08
CA ALA A 163 -22.59 7.58 -1.88
C ALA A 163 -22.49 6.36 -0.96
N GLU A 164 -23.63 5.85 -0.49
CA GLU A 164 -23.67 4.65 0.35
C GLU A 164 -23.03 3.43 -0.34
N ARG A 165 -22.95 3.44 -1.69
CA ARG A 165 -22.13 2.55 -2.52
C ARG A 165 -21.64 3.30 -3.77
N PRO A 166 -20.37 3.67 -3.90
CA PRO A 166 -19.86 4.23 -5.15
C PRO A 166 -19.73 3.12 -6.19
N CYS A 167 -20.22 3.32 -7.41
CA CYS A 167 -19.97 2.38 -8.51
C CYS A 167 -18.53 2.56 -8.99
N GLN A 168 -17.66 1.57 -8.75
CA GLN A 168 -16.22 1.73 -8.97
C GLN A 168 -15.71 0.74 -10.02
N ALA A 169 -14.90 1.24 -10.94
CA ALA A 169 -14.20 0.42 -11.92
C ALA A 169 -12.71 0.79 -11.98
N LEU A 170 -11.87 -0.23 -12.06
CA LEU A 170 -10.45 -0.14 -12.36
C LEU A 170 -10.22 -0.72 -13.76
N VAL A 171 -9.76 0.10 -14.70
CA VAL A 171 -9.43 -0.33 -16.06
C VAL A 171 -7.93 -0.41 -16.20
N LEU A 172 -7.39 -1.61 -16.32
CA LEU A 172 -5.97 -1.90 -16.43
C LEU A 172 -5.60 -2.20 -17.88
N PHE A 173 -4.66 -1.44 -18.44
CA PHE A 173 -4.05 -1.68 -19.75
C PHE A 173 -2.63 -2.19 -19.55
N THR A 174 -2.32 -3.37 -20.10
CA THR A 174 -0.99 -3.97 -19.96
C THR A 174 -0.71 -4.95 -21.09
N ASP A 175 0.55 -5.02 -21.51
CA ASP A 175 1.07 -5.97 -22.49
C ASP A 175 2.01 -7.02 -21.86
N GLY A 176 2.30 -6.84 -20.58
CA GLY A 176 3.44 -7.46 -19.91
C GLY A 176 3.02 -8.54 -18.93
N GLN A 177 3.92 -9.48 -18.66
CA GLN A 177 3.75 -10.38 -17.51
C GLN A 177 4.13 -9.63 -16.24
N TYR A 178 3.56 -10.05 -15.10
CA TYR A 178 4.07 -9.59 -13.81
C TYR A 178 5.54 -10.03 -13.64
N GLU A 179 6.45 -9.06 -13.73
CA GLU A 179 7.89 -9.27 -13.69
C GLU A 179 8.55 -8.14 -12.91
N LEU A 180 9.48 -8.52 -12.02
CA LEU A 180 10.29 -7.59 -11.24
C LEU A 180 11.74 -7.69 -11.70
N SER A 181 12.40 -6.55 -11.80
CA SER A 181 13.76 -6.41 -12.31
C SER A 181 14.78 -6.36 -11.17
N ALA A 182 15.94 -6.99 -11.38
CA ALA A 182 17.04 -6.92 -10.43
C ALA A 182 17.64 -5.50 -10.37
N ARG A 183 17.95 -5.03 -9.17
CA ARG A 183 18.54 -3.71 -8.91
C ARG A 183 20.05 -3.84 -8.77
N ASP A 184 20.70 -4.16 -9.88
CA ASP A 184 22.10 -4.56 -9.91
C ASP A 184 23.07 -3.35 -9.89
N THR A 185 22.61 -2.15 -10.29
CA THR A 185 23.39 -0.91 -10.23
C THR A 185 23.13 -0.04 -8.99
N ASP A 186 24.10 0.81 -8.63
CA ASP A 186 23.94 1.82 -7.57
C ASP A 186 22.91 2.90 -7.93
N VAL A 187 22.56 3.07 -9.20
CA VAL A 187 21.57 4.04 -9.65
C VAL A 187 20.17 3.49 -9.38
N GLU A 188 19.89 2.26 -9.80
CA GLU A 188 18.60 1.60 -9.57
C GLU A 188 18.32 1.44 -8.08
N ARG A 189 19.30 1.01 -7.28
CA ARG A 189 19.13 0.89 -5.82
C ARG A 189 18.75 2.22 -5.15
N ARG A 190 19.28 3.34 -5.65
CA ARG A 190 18.94 4.68 -5.12
C ARG A 190 17.58 5.17 -5.60
N GLN A 191 17.15 4.77 -6.80
CA GLN A 191 15.91 5.22 -7.41
C GLN A 191 14.69 4.40 -6.96
N TYR A 192 14.84 3.08 -6.90
CA TYR A 192 13.75 2.13 -6.67
C TYR A 192 13.84 1.43 -5.29
N GLY A 193 14.90 1.68 -4.51
CA GLY A 193 15.14 1.04 -3.22
C GLY A 193 15.65 -0.39 -3.34
N GLU A 194 16.24 -0.96 -2.29
CA GLU A 194 16.79 -2.32 -2.36
C GLU A 194 15.76 -3.43 -2.13
N THR A 195 14.62 -3.10 -1.54
CA THR A 195 13.53 -4.04 -1.20
C THR A 195 12.18 -3.54 -1.71
N LEU A 196 11.16 -4.39 -1.68
CA LEU A 196 9.76 -4.03 -1.94
C LEU A 196 8.90 -4.46 -0.75
N PRO A 197 7.79 -3.75 -0.44
CA PRO A 197 6.92 -4.07 0.69
C PRO A 197 5.97 -5.25 0.41
N ILE A 198 6.39 -6.21 -0.42
CA ILE A 198 5.57 -7.37 -0.79
C ILE A 198 5.49 -8.37 0.38
N PRO A 199 4.28 -8.73 0.85
CA PRO A 199 4.13 -9.64 1.99
C PRO A 199 4.81 -10.99 1.79
N GLY A 200 5.67 -11.37 2.74
CA GLY A 200 6.47 -12.60 2.69
C GLY A 200 7.85 -12.43 2.01
N ALA A 201 8.19 -11.21 1.57
CA ALA A 201 9.46 -10.87 0.94
C ALA A 201 10.00 -9.46 1.32
N GLU A 202 9.41 -8.79 2.32
CA GLU A 202 9.60 -7.36 2.65
C GLU A 202 11.06 -6.97 2.93
N GLY A 203 11.83 -7.91 3.48
CA GLY A 203 13.24 -7.74 3.83
C GLY A 203 14.23 -8.31 2.82
N THR A 204 13.75 -8.82 1.67
CA THR A 204 14.59 -9.51 0.68
C THR A 204 15.18 -8.50 -0.31
N PRO A 205 16.52 -8.30 -0.35
CA PRO A 205 17.12 -7.38 -1.30
C PRO A 205 17.05 -7.94 -2.72
N ILE A 206 16.45 -7.22 -3.67
CA ILE A 206 16.29 -7.69 -5.05
C ILE A 206 17.48 -7.32 -5.95
N THR A 207 18.68 -7.64 -5.48
CA THR A 207 19.95 -7.26 -6.14
C THR A 207 20.45 -8.27 -7.18
N SER A 208 19.64 -9.27 -7.52
CA SER A 208 19.93 -10.28 -8.55
C SER A 208 18.64 -10.83 -9.15
N ASP A 209 18.68 -11.35 -10.38
CA ASP A 209 17.50 -11.88 -11.07
C ASP A 209 16.82 -13.00 -10.27
N ALA A 210 17.60 -13.85 -9.61
CA ALA A 210 17.06 -14.90 -8.74
C ALA A 210 16.31 -14.33 -7.53
N ALA A 211 16.80 -13.24 -6.95
CA ALA A 211 16.11 -12.55 -5.85
C ALA A 211 14.86 -11.82 -6.36
N ALA A 212 14.93 -11.15 -7.51
CA ALA A 212 13.78 -10.50 -8.13
C ALA A 212 12.67 -11.52 -8.46
N ALA A 213 13.01 -12.68 -9.04
CA ALA A 213 12.09 -13.78 -9.29
C ALA A 213 11.48 -14.33 -7.98
N GLN A 214 12.27 -14.47 -6.91
CA GLN A 214 11.76 -14.90 -5.61
C GLN A 214 10.73 -13.91 -5.04
N VAL A 215 10.99 -12.61 -5.16
CA VAL A 215 10.07 -11.57 -4.69
C VAL A 215 8.82 -11.50 -5.59
N ALA A 216 8.97 -11.68 -6.90
CA ALA A 216 7.85 -11.78 -7.82
C ALA A 216 6.95 -12.99 -7.49
N GLU A 217 7.51 -14.16 -7.17
CA GLU A 217 6.71 -15.30 -6.70
C GLU A 217 5.95 -15.00 -5.40
N ALA A 218 6.57 -14.27 -4.46
CA ALA A 218 5.88 -13.81 -3.26
C ALA A 218 4.72 -12.85 -3.58
N GLY A 219 4.90 -11.96 -4.56
CA GLY A 219 3.88 -11.04 -5.06
C GLY A 219 2.73 -11.77 -5.76
N ARG A 220 3.01 -12.75 -6.63
CA ARG A 220 1.99 -13.62 -7.25
C ARG A 220 1.16 -14.34 -6.20
N ALA A 221 1.83 -14.90 -5.19
CA ALA A 221 1.16 -15.56 -4.09
C ALA A 221 0.28 -14.59 -3.27
N ASP A 222 0.71 -13.35 -3.05
CA ASP A 222 -0.08 -12.37 -2.30
C ASP A 222 -1.24 -11.77 -3.12
N LEU A 223 -1.08 -11.62 -4.44
CA LEU A 223 -2.15 -11.23 -5.36
C LEU A 223 -3.32 -12.24 -5.30
N CYS A 224 -2.99 -13.55 -5.31
CA CYS A 224 -3.96 -14.63 -5.50
C CYS A 224 -4.27 -15.50 -4.28
N ARG A 225 -3.71 -15.24 -3.10
CA ARG A 225 -4.14 -15.93 -1.88
C ARG A 225 -5.53 -15.48 -1.43
N ALA A 226 -6.16 -16.28 -0.57
CA ALA A 226 -7.33 -15.85 0.18
C ALA A 226 -7.03 -14.56 1.00
N GLY A 227 -7.88 -13.55 0.85
CA GLY A 227 -7.73 -12.21 1.41
C GLY A 227 -6.58 -11.38 0.82
N GLY A 228 -6.03 -11.83 -0.31
CA GLY A 228 -5.01 -11.14 -1.10
C GLY A 228 -5.58 -9.93 -1.85
N VAL A 229 -4.78 -9.34 -2.75
CA VAL A 229 -5.17 -8.12 -3.48
C VAL A 229 -6.40 -8.35 -4.38
N ALA A 230 -6.53 -9.53 -5.00
CA ALA A 230 -7.68 -9.85 -5.83
C ALA A 230 -8.98 -9.90 -5.01
N ASP A 231 -8.96 -10.55 -3.84
CA ASP A 231 -10.11 -10.58 -2.92
C ASP A 231 -10.42 -9.19 -2.39
N GLN A 232 -9.39 -8.42 -2.05
CA GLN A 232 -9.56 -7.02 -1.62
C GLN A 232 -10.30 -6.17 -2.65
N LEU A 233 -9.96 -6.26 -3.94
CA LEU A 233 -10.69 -5.55 -5.00
C LEU A 233 -12.17 -5.98 -5.09
N ARG A 234 -12.44 -7.28 -4.93
CA ARG A 234 -13.79 -7.88 -5.02
C ARG A 234 -14.67 -7.47 -3.83
N GLU A 235 -14.13 -7.55 -2.62
CA GLU A 235 -14.79 -7.15 -1.37
C GLU A 235 -15.05 -5.64 -1.35
N ASP A 236 -14.12 -4.85 -1.90
CA ASP A 236 -14.33 -3.42 -2.11
C ASP A 236 -15.27 -3.08 -3.28
N ARG A 237 -15.87 -4.09 -3.93
CA ARG A 237 -16.80 -3.94 -5.06
C ARG A 237 -16.21 -3.09 -6.20
N ILE A 238 -14.91 -3.18 -6.41
CA ILE A 238 -14.21 -2.54 -7.53
C ILE A 238 -14.20 -3.52 -8.70
N LEU A 239 -14.89 -3.18 -9.79
CA LEU A 239 -14.86 -3.99 -11.01
C LEU A 239 -13.48 -3.88 -11.65
N LEU A 240 -12.74 -4.97 -11.75
CA LEU A 240 -11.47 -5.00 -12.50
C LEU A 240 -11.72 -5.34 -13.96
N ILE A 241 -11.51 -4.37 -14.85
CA ILE A 241 -11.50 -4.57 -16.31
C ILE A 241 -10.04 -4.63 -16.75
N ALA A 242 -9.56 -5.82 -17.09
CA ALA A 242 -8.19 -6.06 -17.49
C ALA A 242 -8.10 -6.24 -19.01
N LEU A 243 -7.44 -5.29 -19.67
CA LEU A 243 -7.13 -5.35 -21.10
C LEU A 243 -5.69 -5.84 -21.27
N GLY A 244 -5.58 -7.03 -21.84
CA GLY A 244 -4.30 -7.67 -22.10
C GLY A 244 -3.94 -7.54 -23.58
N LEU A 245 -2.89 -6.77 -23.88
CA LEU A 245 -2.36 -6.64 -25.23
C LEU A 245 -1.50 -7.87 -25.53
N SER A 246 -1.99 -8.78 -26.37
CA SER A 246 -1.32 -10.04 -26.66
C SER A 246 -0.35 -9.88 -27.83
N GLY A 247 0.89 -10.33 -27.61
CA GLY A 247 1.92 -10.52 -28.64
C GLY A 247 2.51 -11.92 -28.54
N ASP A 248 3.23 -12.36 -29.58
CA ASP A 248 3.85 -13.69 -29.63
C ASP A 248 4.71 -13.98 -28.36
N GLY A 249 4.22 -14.87 -27.50
CA GLY A 249 4.95 -15.38 -26.32
C GLY A 249 4.64 -14.74 -24.96
N VAL A 250 3.60 -13.91 -24.84
CA VAL A 250 3.15 -13.34 -23.55
C VAL A 250 2.09 -14.25 -22.88
N ASP A 251 2.30 -14.61 -21.61
CA ASP A 251 1.33 -15.35 -20.79
C ASP A 251 0.53 -14.39 -19.90
N LEU A 252 -0.70 -14.09 -20.31
CA LEU A 252 -1.64 -13.23 -19.58
C LEU A 252 -2.52 -14.02 -18.59
N GLY A 253 -2.23 -15.30 -18.34
CA GLY A 253 -3.04 -16.16 -17.48
C GLY A 253 -3.14 -15.69 -16.02
N LEU A 254 -2.11 -15.01 -15.51
CA LEU A 254 -2.19 -14.38 -14.18
C LEU A 254 -3.20 -13.23 -14.18
N LEU A 255 -3.16 -12.37 -15.20
CA LEU A 255 -4.05 -11.21 -15.31
C LEU A 255 -5.52 -11.64 -15.43
N SER A 256 -5.80 -12.63 -16.29
CA SER A 256 -7.13 -13.23 -16.41
C SER A 256 -7.57 -13.89 -15.10
N SER A 257 -6.64 -14.50 -14.36
CA SER A 257 -6.95 -15.13 -13.06
C SER A 257 -7.30 -14.08 -12.01
N ILE A 258 -6.63 -12.92 -11.98
CA ILE A 258 -6.96 -11.84 -11.05
C ILE A 258 -8.37 -11.29 -11.35
N ALA A 259 -8.67 -11.00 -12.62
CA ALA A 259 -9.95 -10.42 -13.04
C ALA A 259 -11.13 -11.40 -12.92
N GLU A 260 -10.99 -12.61 -13.46
CA GLU A 260 -12.11 -13.56 -13.64
C GLU A 260 -11.94 -14.88 -12.88
N SER A 261 -10.86 -15.08 -12.11
CA SER A 261 -10.51 -16.37 -11.49
C SER A 261 -10.38 -17.53 -12.47
N THR A 262 -9.98 -17.25 -13.72
CA THR A 262 -9.72 -18.25 -14.76
C THR A 262 -8.40 -17.95 -15.50
N PRO A 263 -7.61 -18.97 -15.91
CA PRO A 263 -7.86 -20.41 -15.78
C PRO A 263 -7.56 -20.97 -14.39
N THR A 264 -6.85 -20.23 -13.54
CA THR A 264 -6.53 -20.63 -12.17
C THR A 264 -7.31 -19.82 -11.16
N GLN A 265 -7.79 -20.47 -10.10
CA GLN A 265 -8.43 -19.77 -8.99
C GLN A 265 -7.43 -18.81 -8.34
N CYS A 266 -7.80 -17.53 -8.29
CA CYS A 266 -7.03 -16.47 -7.66
C CYS A 266 -7.97 -15.81 -6.65
N GLY A 267 -7.64 -15.90 -5.36
CA GLY A 267 -8.53 -15.47 -4.27
C GLY A 267 -9.62 -16.49 -3.91
N ALA A 268 -10.30 -16.23 -2.80
CA ALA A 268 -11.43 -17.00 -2.29
C ALA A 268 -12.79 -16.33 -2.56
N ALA A 269 -12.81 -15.00 -2.71
CA ALA A 269 -14.02 -14.24 -3.02
C ALA A 269 -14.46 -14.48 -4.47
N THR A 270 -15.76 -14.41 -4.73
CA THR A 270 -16.34 -14.54 -6.07
C THR A 270 -15.72 -13.52 -7.02
N ALA A 271 -15.30 -13.97 -8.20
CA ALA A 271 -14.68 -13.09 -9.19
C ALA A 271 -15.60 -11.93 -9.58
N TYR A 272 -15.04 -10.74 -9.63
CA TYR A 272 -15.74 -9.51 -9.99
C TYR A 272 -14.86 -8.69 -10.93
N GLY A 273 -14.85 -9.09 -12.19
CA GLY A 273 -13.98 -8.51 -13.19
C GLY A 273 -14.23 -9.10 -14.56
N LEU A 274 -13.55 -8.52 -15.53
CA LEU A 274 -13.62 -8.86 -16.94
C LEU A 274 -12.20 -8.87 -17.50
N PHE A 275 -11.85 -9.93 -18.22
CA PHE A 275 -10.59 -10.01 -18.96
C PHE A 275 -10.87 -9.93 -20.46
N LEU A 276 -10.22 -8.98 -21.13
CA LEU A 276 -10.34 -8.74 -22.56
C LEU A 276 -8.95 -8.91 -23.19
N PRO A 277 -8.68 -10.04 -23.87
CA PRO A 277 -7.51 -10.16 -24.70
C PRO A 277 -7.68 -9.31 -25.97
N ALA A 278 -6.60 -8.66 -26.40
CA ALA A 278 -6.59 -7.87 -27.61
C ALA A 278 -5.25 -8.02 -28.34
N ASP A 279 -5.31 -8.52 -29.58
CA ASP A 279 -4.12 -8.67 -30.42
C ASP A 279 -3.84 -7.40 -31.24
N ASP A 280 -4.86 -6.57 -31.50
CA ASP A 280 -4.76 -5.34 -32.30
C ASP A 280 -5.79 -4.26 -31.91
N VAL A 281 -5.69 -3.07 -32.52
CA VAL A 281 -6.62 -1.94 -32.30
C VAL A 281 -8.06 -2.32 -32.61
N GLN A 282 -8.28 -3.22 -33.58
CA GLN A 282 -9.59 -3.67 -34.02
C GLN A 282 -10.28 -4.53 -32.94
N ASP A 283 -9.54 -5.42 -32.29
CA ASP A 283 -10.03 -6.20 -31.15
C ASP A 283 -10.42 -5.29 -29.99
N LEU A 284 -9.63 -4.24 -29.77
CA LEU A 284 -9.88 -3.27 -28.72
C LEU A 284 -11.16 -2.47 -28.95
N VAL A 285 -11.48 -2.09 -30.19
CA VAL A 285 -12.74 -1.39 -30.47
C VAL A 285 -13.95 -2.25 -30.09
N LEU A 286 -13.89 -3.55 -30.38
CA LEU A 286 -14.93 -4.51 -29.97
C LEU A 286 -14.96 -4.69 -28.44
N ALA A 287 -13.79 -4.80 -27.82
CA ALA A 287 -13.64 -4.95 -26.37
C ALA A 287 -14.22 -3.75 -25.59
N PHE A 288 -14.03 -2.51 -26.07
CA PHE A 288 -14.60 -1.33 -25.41
C PHE A 288 -16.08 -1.11 -25.68
N ASP A 289 -16.64 -1.69 -26.75
CA ASP A 289 -18.08 -1.67 -26.90
C ASP A 289 -18.77 -2.36 -25.72
N ALA A 290 -18.19 -3.47 -25.25
CA ALA A 290 -18.67 -4.17 -24.07
C ALA A 290 -18.55 -3.37 -22.76
N VAL A 291 -17.51 -2.54 -22.64
CA VAL A 291 -17.22 -1.79 -21.41
C VAL A 291 -17.93 -0.42 -21.38
N GLY A 292 -18.12 0.20 -22.54
CA GLY A 292 -18.61 1.57 -22.66
C GLY A 292 -20.08 1.75 -22.27
N ASP A 293 -20.90 0.72 -22.43
CA ASP A 293 -22.31 0.69 -22.02
C ASP A 293 -22.58 -0.57 -21.17
N PRO A 294 -22.20 -0.56 -19.88
CA PRO A 294 -22.33 -1.73 -19.01
C PRO A 294 -23.78 -2.19 -18.81
N ALA A 295 -24.76 -1.30 -19.06
CA ALA A 295 -26.18 -1.65 -18.99
C ALA A 295 -26.67 -2.42 -20.22
N ASN A 296 -25.98 -2.31 -21.36
CA ASN A 296 -26.36 -2.93 -22.63
C ASN A 296 -25.17 -3.68 -23.25
N PRO A 297 -24.78 -4.85 -22.72
CA PRO A 297 -23.65 -5.57 -23.28
C PRO A 297 -23.94 -6.01 -24.73
N PRO A 298 -22.90 -6.02 -25.59
CA PRO A 298 -23.05 -6.28 -27.01
C PRO A 298 -23.48 -7.71 -27.33
N GLN A 299 -24.09 -7.90 -28.51
CA GLN A 299 -24.36 -9.21 -29.08
C GLN A 299 -23.04 -9.93 -29.47
N PRO A 300 -23.05 -11.26 -29.64
CA PRO A 300 -21.88 -12.00 -30.13
C PRO A 300 -21.37 -11.43 -31.46
N VAL A 301 -20.04 -11.43 -31.62
CA VAL A 301 -19.38 -10.96 -32.84
C VAL A 301 -19.81 -11.83 -34.04
N ASP A 302 -20.29 -11.19 -35.10
CA ASP A 302 -20.54 -11.82 -36.41
C ASP A 302 -19.30 -11.62 -37.29
N GLU A 303 -18.62 -12.71 -37.63
CA GLU A 303 -17.40 -12.72 -38.44
C GLU A 303 -17.68 -13.20 -39.87
N LYS A 304 -17.23 -12.43 -40.87
CA LYS A 304 -17.37 -12.70 -42.30
C LYS A 304 -16.11 -12.25 -43.05
N GLY A 305 -16.10 -12.41 -44.37
CA GLY A 305 -15.05 -11.86 -45.22
C GLY A 305 -15.48 -10.57 -45.91
N VAL A 306 -14.60 -10.00 -46.73
CA VAL A 306 -14.90 -8.80 -47.53
C VAL A 306 -15.48 -9.14 -48.92
N CYS A 307 -16.31 -8.26 -49.48
CA CYS A 307 -16.71 -8.31 -50.89
C CYS A 307 -15.71 -7.56 -51.78
N VAL A 308 -15.36 -8.10 -52.96
CA VAL A 308 -14.42 -7.43 -53.88
C VAL A 308 -15.16 -6.58 -54.90
N GLY A 309 -14.86 -5.28 -54.93
CA GLY A 309 -15.31 -4.29 -55.92
C GLY A 309 -16.77 -3.81 -55.79
N ALA A 310 -17.69 -4.65 -55.32
CA ALA A 310 -19.08 -4.27 -55.07
C ALA A 310 -19.70 -5.11 -53.94
N ALA A 311 -20.72 -4.57 -53.26
CA ALA A 311 -21.45 -5.26 -52.22
C ALA A 311 -22.03 -6.60 -52.69
N CYS A 312 -21.87 -7.65 -51.88
CA CYS A 312 -22.24 -9.01 -52.19
C CYS A 312 -23.10 -9.62 -51.07
N PRO A 313 -24.20 -10.35 -51.38
CA PRO A 313 -25.08 -10.88 -50.34
C PRO A 313 -24.44 -11.95 -49.43
N GLN A 314 -23.38 -12.61 -49.90
CA GLN A 314 -22.73 -13.72 -49.20
C GLN A 314 -21.99 -13.27 -47.94
N GLN A 315 -21.44 -12.05 -47.96
CA GLN A 315 -20.68 -11.47 -46.86
C GLN A 315 -21.45 -10.37 -46.11
N ALA A 316 -22.77 -10.27 -46.34
CA ALA A 316 -23.58 -9.28 -45.66
C ALA A 316 -23.81 -9.68 -44.20
N HIS A 317 -23.40 -8.84 -43.25
CA HIS A 317 -23.83 -8.90 -41.86
C HIS A 317 -25.28 -8.44 -41.79
N THR A 318 -26.15 -9.26 -41.20
CA THR A 318 -27.60 -8.99 -41.21
C THR A 318 -28.19 -9.13 -39.82
N PHE A 319 -28.98 -8.15 -39.43
CA PHE A 319 -29.77 -8.16 -38.20
C PHE A 319 -31.18 -7.62 -38.48
N THR A 320 -32.14 -7.90 -37.60
CA THR A 320 -33.53 -7.51 -37.82
C THR A 320 -34.01 -6.65 -36.67
N LEU A 321 -34.41 -5.42 -36.98
CA LEU A 321 -35.01 -4.51 -36.01
C LEU A 321 -36.53 -4.52 -36.11
N ASP A 322 -37.18 -4.15 -35.03
CA ASP A 322 -38.60 -3.82 -35.01
C ASP A 322 -38.85 -2.56 -34.17
N ALA A 323 -40.11 -2.17 -34.03
CA ALA A 323 -40.52 -0.93 -33.38
C ALA A 323 -40.29 -0.91 -31.85
N SER A 324 -39.92 -2.04 -31.23
CA SER A 324 -39.58 -2.09 -29.81
C SER A 324 -38.15 -1.62 -29.52
N ILE A 325 -37.30 -1.54 -30.55
CA ILE A 325 -35.92 -1.06 -30.44
C ILE A 325 -35.89 0.40 -30.86
N THR A 326 -35.38 1.27 -29.98
CA THR A 326 -35.35 2.73 -30.20
C THR A 326 -34.01 3.22 -30.72
N SER A 327 -32.92 2.52 -30.40
CA SER A 327 -31.58 2.85 -30.88
C SER A 327 -30.75 1.58 -31.09
N ILE A 328 -29.78 1.71 -31.98
CA ILE A 328 -28.73 0.72 -32.16
C ILE A 328 -27.38 1.42 -32.06
N HIS A 329 -26.42 0.66 -31.54
CA HIS A 329 -25.01 0.96 -31.64
C HIS A 329 -24.34 -0.22 -32.34
N LEU A 330 -23.63 0.03 -33.44
CA LEU A 330 -22.95 -1.00 -34.21
C LEU A 330 -21.47 -0.67 -34.28
N VAL A 331 -20.64 -1.58 -33.80
CA VAL A 331 -19.19 -1.55 -34.03
C VAL A 331 -18.83 -2.52 -35.15
N GLY A 332 -17.94 -2.10 -36.03
CA GLY A 332 -17.42 -2.94 -37.09
C GLY A 332 -15.92 -2.77 -37.28
N THR A 333 -15.26 -3.88 -37.55
CA THR A 333 -13.82 -3.92 -37.79
C THR A 333 -13.44 -4.78 -38.99
N SER A 334 -12.28 -4.48 -39.57
CA SER A 334 -11.62 -5.25 -40.61
C SER A 334 -10.12 -5.30 -40.33
N ASP A 335 -9.53 -6.47 -40.53
CA ASP A 335 -8.08 -6.70 -40.41
C ASP A 335 -7.25 -6.08 -41.56
N ALA A 336 -7.91 -5.39 -42.51
CA ALA A 336 -7.28 -4.76 -43.65
C ALA A 336 -7.72 -3.29 -43.81
N ALA A 337 -6.76 -2.47 -44.23
CA ALA A 337 -6.98 -1.06 -44.56
C ALA A 337 -7.67 -0.87 -45.93
N GLY A 338 -8.37 0.25 -46.09
CA GLY A 338 -8.99 0.67 -47.34
C GLY A 338 -10.28 -0.07 -47.69
N ILE A 339 -11.01 -0.52 -46.68
CA ILE A 339 -12.29 -1.22 -46.81
C ILE A 339 -13.45 -0.25 -46.59
N ASP A 340 -14.36 -0.16 -47.56
CA ASP A 340 -15.57 0.66 -47.49
C ASP A 340 -16.70 -0.13 -46.79
N VAL A 341 -17.54 0.57 -46.03
CA VAL A 341 -18.67 -0.03 -45.30
C VAL A 341 -19.97 0.42 -45.95
N TYR A 342 -20.76 -0.55 -46.43
CA TYR A 342 -22.04 -0.33 -47.06
C TYR A 342 -23.15 -0.63 -46.06
N VAL A 343 -23.89 0.39 -45.64
CA VAL A 343 -24.99 0.26 -44.68
C VAL A 343 -26.32 0.42 -45.39
N GLN A 344 -27.22 -0.54 -45.16
CA GLN A 344 -28.51 -0.58 -45.80
C GLN A 344 -29.65 -0.80 -44.80
N PRO A 345 -30.38 0.26 -44.45
CA PRO A 345 -31.64 0.14 -43.74
C PRO A 345 -32.75 -0.49 -44.61
N PRO A 346 -33.78 -1.08 -44.00
CA PRO A 346 -34.95 -1.62 -44.69
C PRO A 346 -35.59 -0.64 -45.67
N GLY A 347 -35.74 -1.07 -46.92
CA GLY A 347 -36.42 -0.28 -47.97
C GLY A 347 -35.62 0.92 -48.52
N VAL A 348 -34.36 1.09 -48.13
CA VAL A 348 -33.48 2.15 -48.63
C VAL A 348 -32.58 1.60 -49.75
N GLN A 349 -32.53 2.29 -50.89
CA GLN A 349 -31.67 1.99 -52.03
C GLN A 349 -31.23 3.29 -52.73
N PRO A 350 -29.96 3.46 -53.12
CA PRO A 350 -28.81 2.56 -52.88
C PRO A 350 -28.37 2.54 -51.40
N PRO A 351 -27.53 1.55 -50.98
CA PRO A 351 -26.88 1.57 -49.66
C PRO A 351 -26.04 2.84 -49.46
N GLN A 352 -25.91 3.29 -48.22
CA GLN A 352 -24.98 4.35 -47.85
C GLN A 352 -23.56 3.77 -47.77
N VAL A 353 -22.58 4.49 -48.31
CA VAL A 353 -21.18 4.09 -48.31
C VAL A 353 -20.44 4.97 -47.32
N LEU A 354 -19.81 4.34 -46.34
CA LEU A 354 -18.94 4.98 -45.36
C LEU A 354 -17.51 4.59 -45.72
N SER A 355 -16.65 5.59 -45.90
CA SER A 355 -15.24 5.40 -46.20
C SER A 355 -14.40 6.08 -45.13
N TYR A 356 -13.26 5.49 -44.79
CA TYR A 356 -12.33 6.08 -43.85
C TYR A 356 -11.72 7.38 -44.41
N ASP A 357 -11.86 8.48 -43.66
CA ASP A 357 -11.14 9.74 -43.90
C ASP A 357 -10.45 10.20 -42.61
N ALA A 358 -9.12 10.18 -42.60
CA ALA A 358 -8.34 10.59 -41.44
C ALA A 358 -8.50 12.09 -41.10
N ALA A 359 -8.91 12.93 -42.05
CA ALA A 359 -9.11 14.36 -41.81
C ALA A 359 -10.50 14.68 -41.22
N ASP A 360 -11.48 13.81 -41.48
CA ASP A 360 -12.86 13.94 -41.01
C ASP A 360 -13.41 12.58 -40.60
N PRO A 361 -13.00 12.07 -39.42
CA PRO A 361 -13.28 10.70 -39.01
C PRO A 361 -14.73 10.47 -38.60
N SER A 362 -15.56 11.51 -38.47
CA SER A 362 -16.93 11.41 -37.97
C SER A 362 -17.90 12.26 -38.79
N ASP A 363 -19.05 11.72 -39.17
CA ASP A 363 -20.09 12.48 -39.88
C ASP A 363 -21.47 11.85 -39.65
N VAL A 364 -22.53 12.60 -40.00
CA VAL A 364 -23.91 12.14 -39.93
C VAL A 364 -24.50 12.07 -41.35
N VAL A 365 -24.85 10.87 -41.80
CA VAL A 365 -25.40 10.63 -43.13
C VAL A 365 -26.84 10.12 -43.07
N MET A 366 -27.68 10.60 -43.99
CA MET A 366 -29.08 10.20 -44.07
C MET A 366 -29.28 9.00 -44.99
N ALA A 367 -29.70 7.87 -44.41
CA ALA A 367 -30.10 6.67 -45.13
C ALA A 367 -31.63 6.58 -45.19
N GLY A 368 -32.23 7.25 -46.19
CA GLY A 368 -33.69 7.43 -46.23
C GLY A 368 -34.14 8.38 -45.12
N ALA A 369 -35.01 7.90 -44.21
CA ALA A 369 -35.44 8.65 -43.03
C ALA A 369 -34.53 8.47 -41.80
N VAL A 370 -33.59 7.51 -41.83
CA VAL A 370 -32.70 7.22 -40.69
C VAL A 370 -31.43 8.04 -40.79
N ALA A 371 -31.04 8.70 -39.70
CA ALA A 371 -29.72 9.31 -39.55
C ALA A 371 -28.74 8.25 -39.04
N LEU A 372 -27.63 8.07 -39.74
CA LEU A 372 -26.51 7.24 -39.33
C LEU A 372 -25.39 8.19 -38.88
N ASP A 373 -25.15 8.25 -37.58
CA ASP A 373 -24.00 8.94 -37.00
C ASP A 373 -22.86 7.93 -36.93
N TYR A 374 -21.76 8.17 -37.65
CA TYR A 374 -20.65 7.23 -37.67
C TYR A 374 -19.34 7.92 -37.29
N THR A 375 -18.47 7.15 -36.65
CA THR A 375 -17.11 7.58 -36.30
C THR A 375 -16.13 6.47 -36.62
N TRP A 376 -15.05 6.82 -37.30
CA TRP A 376 -13.90 5.98 -37.56
C TRP A 376 -12.84 6.20 -36.48
N TYR A 377 -12.37 5.12 -35.89
CA TYR A 377 -11.29 5.15 -34.90
C TYR A 377 -9.92 4.83 -35.53
N ALA A 378 -9.94 3.98 -36.57
CA ALA A 378 -8.79 3.66 -37.41
C ALA A 378 -9.27 3.22 -38.80
N ASP A 379 -8.36 3.11 -39.77
CA ASP A 379 -8.69 2.51 -41.07
C ASP A 379 -9.10 1.05 -40.86
N GLY A 380 -10.36 0.73 -41.12
CA GLY A 380 -10.93 -0.58 -40.83
C GLY A 380 -11.52 -0.74 -39.41
N ALA A 381 -11.69 0.32 -38.61
CA ALA A 381 -12.41 0.24 -37.32
C ALA A 381 -13.35 1.44 -37.13
N PHE A 382 -14.64 1.17 -36.94
CA PHE A 382 -15.68 2.20 -36.86
C PHE A 382 -16.80 1.83 -35.90
N ALA A 383 -17.59 2.84 -35.56
CA ALA A 383 -18.87 2.73 -34.90
C ALA A 383 -19.97 3.47 -35.67
N ILE A 384 -21.20 3.00 -35.54
CA ILE A 384 -22.41 3.63 -36.07
C ILE A 384 -23.48 3.66 -34.99
N ASP A 385 -24.00 4.84 -34.73
CA ASP A 385 -25.16 5.09 -33.90
C ASP A 385 -26.36 5.45 -34.80
N ALA A 386 -27.51 4.85 -34.51
CA ALA A 386 -28.75 5.19 -35.19
C ALA A 386 -29.94 5.13 -34.22
N THR A 387 -30.87 6.06 -34.37
CA THR A 387 -32.10 6.13 -33.57
C THR A 387 -33.32 6.00 -34.49
N ILE A 388 -34.38 5.37 -33.98
CA ILE A 388 -35.65 5.23 -34.68
C ILE A 388 -36.20 6.62 -35.08
N PRO A 389 -36.53 6.84 -36.36
CA PRO A 389 -37.18 8.07 -36.79
C PRO A 389 -38.56 8.25 -36.14
N ALA A 390 -39.01 9.49 -36.00
CA ALA A 390 -40.30 9.80 -35.37
C ALA A 390 -41.51 9.14 -36.06
N ASP A 391 -41.43 8.84 -37.36
CA ASP A 391 -42.44 8.15 -38.14
C ASP A 391 -42.16 6.64 -38.31
N GLY A 392 -41.06 6.13 -37.73
CA GLY A 392 -40.60 4.74 -37.84
C GLY A 392 -40.18 4.30 -39.24
N ALA A 393 -40.07 5.23 -40.19
CA ALA A 393 -39.75 4.91 -41.57
C ALA A 393 -38.33 4.32 -41.70
N ASN A 394 -38.18 3.31 -42.56
CA ASN A 394 -36.90 2.64 -42.85
C ASN A 394 -36.19 1.99 -41.64
N TRP A 395 -36.88 1.80 -40.50
CA TRP A 395 -36.32 1.21 -39.29
C TRP A 395 -36.60 -0.30 -39.17
N SER A 396 -37.88 -0.66 -39.11
CA SER A 396 -38.31 -2.04 -38.87
C SER A 396 -38.07 -2.92 -40.10
N GLY A 397 -37.35 -4.02 -39.92
CA GLY A 397 -37.01 -4.98 -40.96
C GLY A 397 -35.54 -5.42 -40.91
N THR A 398 -35.09 -6.10 -41.95
CA THR A 398 -33.71 -6.60 -42.07
C THR A 398 -32.76 -5.49 -42.50
N TRP A 399 -31.80 -5.20 -41.64
CA TRP A 399 -30.65 -4.36 -41.92
C TRP A 399 -29.51 -5.17 -42.51
N GLN A 400 -28.72 -4.53 -43.37
CA GLN A 400 -27.52 -5.15 -43.95
C GLN A 400 -26.33 -4.22 -43.82
N VAL A 401 -25.20 -4.78 -43.41
CA VAL A 401 -23.90 -4.12 -43.36
C VAL A 401 -22.92 -4.97 -44.14
N VAL A 402 -22.27 -4.39 -45.15
CA VAL A 402 -21.40 -5.12 -46.07
C VAL A 402 -20.07 -4.39 -46.19
N PHE A 403 -18.99 -5.11 -45.97
CA PHE A 403 -17.63 -4.60 -46.16
C PHE A 403 -17.20 -4.85 -47.60
N VAL A 404 -16.65 -3.83 -48.25
CA VAL A 404 -16.25 -3.88 -49.67
C VAL A 404 -14.81 -3.42 -49.80
N ASP A 405 -13.96 -4.24 -50.42
CA ASP A 405 -12.64 -3.85 -50.90
C ASP A 405 -12.79 -3.27 -52.31
N PRO A 406 -12.79 -1.93 -52.47
CA PRO A 406 -13.00 -1.29 -53.76
C PRO A 406 -11.82 -1.55 -54.73
N THR A 407 -10.64 -1.91 -54.20
CA THR A 407 -9.40 -2.07 -54.98
C THR A 407 -9.09 -3.52 -55.34
N GLY A 408 -9.66 -4.48 -54.60
CA GLY A 408 -9.36 -5.91 -54.71
C GLY A 408 -7.95 -6.28 -54.24
N ARG A 409 -7.32 -5.45 -53.41
CA ARG A 409 -5.97 -5.70 -52.85
C ARG A 409 -5.97 -6.65 -51.66
N ASN A 410 -7.07 -6.69 -50.91
CA ASN A 410 -7.23 -7.44 -49.67
C ASN A 410 -8.45 -8.38 -49.76
N PRO A 411 -8.52 -9.30 -50.75
CA PRO A 411 -9.71 -10.14 -50.97
C PRO A 411 -9.94 -11.19 -49.87
N ASP A 412 -8.91 -11.49 -49.08
CA ASP A 412 -8.94 -12.47 -47.99
C ASP A 412 -9.12 -11.80 -46.60
N ALA A 413 -9.44 -10.50 -46.57
CA ALA A 413 -9.67 -9.76 -45.33
C ALA A 413 -10.85 -10.32 -44.54
N VAL A 414 -10.69 -10.36 -43.22
CA VAL A 414 -11.70 -10.78 -42.25
C VAL A 414 -12.37 -9.54 -41.67
N THR A 415 -13.70 -9.60 -41.57
CA THR A 415 -14.54 -8.50 -41.10
C THR A 415 -15.38 -8.99 -39.93
N ARG A 416 -15.50 -8.16 -38.91
CA ARG A 416 -16.16 -8.49 -37.66
C ARG A 416 -17.14 -7.37 -37.34
N THR A 417 -18.37 -7.72 -36.99
CA THR A 417 -19.34 -6.74 -36.51
C THR A 417 -19.89 -7.17 -35.17
N GLN A 418 -20.02 -6.21 -34.28
CA GLN A 418 -20.63 -6.38 -32.98
C GLN A 418 -21.74 -5.35 -32.85
N LEU A 419 -22.95 -5.86 -32.62
CA LEU A 419 -24.15 -5.04 -32.54
C LEU A 419 -24.59 -4.95 -31.09
N THR A 420 -24.63 -3.73 -30.57
CA THR A 420 -25.29 -3.40 -29.32
C THR A 420 -26.68 -2.88 -29.63
N ILE A 421 -27.68 -3.69 -29.27
CA ILE A 421 -29.09 -3.31 -29.41
C ILE A 421 -29.55 -2.76 -28.08
N GLN A 422 -29.92 -1.49 -28.07
CA GLN A 422 -30.48 -0.86 -26.88
C GLN A 422 -31.99 -1.08 -26.89
N ALA A 423 -32.44 -2.03 -26.08
CA ALA A 423 -33.83 -2.05 -25.65
C ALA A 423 -33.95 -1.07 -24.49
N ASP A 424 -34.58 0.07 -24.75
CA ASP A 424 -34.86 1.09 -23.75
C ASP A 424 -36.04 0.66 -22.84
N LEU A 425 -35.95 -0.54 -22.27
CA LEU A 425 -37.00 -1.18 -21.48
C LEU A 425 -36.38 -1.88 -20.27
N ALA A 426 -36.67 -1.37 -19.08
CA ALA A 426 -36.36 -2.02 -17.81
C ALA A 426 -37.63 -2.17 -16.98
N ALA A 427 -37.61 -3.08 -16.01
CA ALA A 427 -38.66 -3.21 -15.03
C ALA A 427 -38.14 -2.69 -13.69
N VAL A 428 -38.85 -1.73 -13.10
CA VAL A 428 -38.52 -1.21 -11.77
C VAL A 428 -39.67 -1.45 -10.83
N VAL A 429 -39.33 -1.59 -9.55
CA VAL A 429 -40.30 -1.70 -8.48
C VAL A 429 -41.12 -0.40 -8.39
N ALA A 430 -42.46 -0.48 -8.40
CA ALA A 430 -43.28 0.72 -8.42
C ALA A 430 -43.10 1.59 -7.15
N PRO A 431 -43.24 2.93 -7.23
CA PRO A 431 -43.06 3.81 -6.09
C PRO A 431 -44.00 3.48 -4.92
N GLY A 432 -43.48 3.53 -3.68
CA GLY A 432 -44.26 3.36 -2.45
C GLY A 432 -44.28 1.93 -1.86
N LEU A 433 -43.50 1.02 -2.42
CA LEU A 433 -43.29 -0.32 -1.83
C LEU A 433 -42.30 -0.27 -0.65
N PRO A 434 -42.52 -1.13 0.37
CA PRO A 434 -41.65 -1.20 1.53
C PRO A 434 -40.22 -1.48 1.11
N VAL A 435 -39.28 -0.85 1.81
CA VAL A 435 -37.84 -1.11 1.69
C VAL A 435 -37.37 -2.10 2.74
N GLU A 436 -38.25 -2.51 3.64
CA GLU A 436 -38.01 -3.48 4.71
C GLU A 436 -38.84 -4.74 4.44
N TYR A 437 -38.21 -5.91 4.52
CA TYR A 437 -38.84 -7.21 4.33
C TYR A 437 -38.48 -8.13 5.49
N GLN A 438 -39.44 -8.82 6.10
CA GLN A 438 -39.13 -9.78 7.15
C GLN A 438 -38.88 -11.18 6.57
N VAL A 439 -37.93 -11.90 7.16
CA VAL A 439 -37.70 -13.32 6.85
C VAL A 439 -38.99 -14.11 7.12
N GLY A 440 -39.39 -14.93 6.14
CA GLY A 440 -40.63 -15.72 6.19
C GLY A 440 -41.92 -14.93 5.97
N GLU A 441 -41.85 -13.61 5.72
CA GLU A 441 -43.01 -12.81 5.33
C GLU A 441 -43.45 -13.11 3.89
N GLU A 442 -44.75 -13.26 3.67
CA GLU A 442 -45.31 -13.35 2.31
C GLU A 442 -45.36 -11.95 1.70
N PHE A 443 -44.57 -11.68 0.67
CA PHE A 443 -44.55 -10.41 -0.08
C PHE A 443 -45.90 -10.05 -0.74
N GLY A 444 -46.76 -11.04 -0.96
CA GLY A 444 -47.96 -10.89 -1.75
C GLY A 444 -47.64 -10.55 -3.21
N THR A 445 -48.49 -9.72 -3.84
CA THR A 445 -48.26 -9.25 -5.21
C THR A 445 -47.61 -7.87 -5.23
N VAL A 446 -46.47 -7.77 -5.89
CA VAL A 446 -45.67 -6.55 -6.02
C VAL A 446 -45.85 -5.97 -7.43
N PRO A 447 -46.28 -4.70 -7.57
CA PRO A 447 -46.35 -4.04 -8.87
C PRO A 447 -44.95 -3.61 -9.37
N PHE A 448 -44.63 -4.00 -10.59
CA PHE A 448 -43.48 -3.53 -11.35
C PHE A 448 -43.95 -2.60 -12.48
N ALA A 449 -43.25 -1.49 -12.65
CA ALA A 449 -43.46 -0.55 -13.74
C ALA A 449 -42.42 -0.80 -14.84
N LEU A 450 -42.87 -0.80 -16.09
CA LEU A 450 -41.99 -0.78 -17.24
C LEU A 450 -41.51 0.66 -17.46
N VAL A 451 -40.20 0.86 -17.46
CA VAL A 451 -39.56 2.17 -17.61
C VAL A 451 -38.50 2.13 -18.71
N ARG A 452 -38.09 3.31 -19.13
CA ARG A 452 -36.95 3.55 -20.00
C ARG A 452 -35.68 3.76 -19.19
N SER A 453 -34.55 3.90 -19.87
CA SER A 453 -33.23 4.22 -19.31
C SER A 453 -33.18 5.54 -18.53
N ASP A 454 -34.07 6.48 -18.84
CA ASP A 454 -34.26 7.75 -18.13
C ASP A 454 -35.34 7.70 -17.03
N ASP A 455 -35.74 6.50 -16.60
CA ASP A 455 -36.84 6.21 -15.67
C ASP A 455 -38.23 6.70 -16.11
N SER A 456 -38.38 7.19 -17.34
CA SER A 456 -39.70 7.58 -17.85
C SER A 456 -40.57 6.33 -18.10
N PRO A 457 -41.90 6.42 -17.89
CA PRO A 457 -42.79 5.29 -18.15
C PRO A 457 -42.71 4.81 -19.60
N ALA A 458 -42.43 3.52 -19.79
CA ALA A 458 -42.38 2.92 -21.12
C ALA A 458 -43.76 2.43 -21.54
N THR A 459 -44.10 2.63 -22.82
CA THR A 459 -45.27 2.02 -23.47
C THR A 459 -44.81 1.12 -24.60
N LEU A 460 -45.38 -0.08 -24.67
CA LEU A 460 -45.08 -1.04 -25.74
C LEU A 460 -45.94 -0.72 -26.97
N GLY A 461 -45.31 -0.68 -28.14
CA GLY A 461 -46.01 -0.62 -29.42
C GLY A 461 -46.66 -1.96 -29.79
N GLU A 462 -47.58 -1.95 -30.76
CA GLU A 462 -48.22 -3.17 -31.28
C GLU A 462 -47.61 -3.57 -32.63
N PRO A 463 -47.18 -4.84 -32.82
CA PRO A 463 -47.12 -5.92 -31.83
C PRO A 463 -46.01 -5.70 -30.78
N ALA A 464 -46.29 -6.11 -29.54
CA ALA A 464 -45.37 -5.96 -28.42
C ALA A 464 -44.28 -7.06 -28.40
N PRO A 465 -43.06 -6.75 -27.94
CA PRO A 465 -42.05 -7.77 -27.66
C PRO A 465 -42.49 -8.70 -26.53
N THR A 466 -41.92 -9.90 -26.49
CA THR A 466 -42.12 -10.82 -25.36
C THR A 466 -41.18 -10.42 -24.23
N LEU A 467 -41.72 -10.27 -23.02
CA LEU A 467 -40.97 -9.89 -21.82
C LEU A 467 -41.00 -11.03 -20.81
N ALA A 468 -39.89 -11.24 -20.11
CA ALA A 468 -39.79 -12.14 -18.96
C ALA A 468 -38.97 -11.48 -17.85
N LEU A 469 -39.60 -11.24 -16.70
CA LEU A 469 -38.98 -10.64 -15.52
C LEU A 469 -38.53 -11.72 -14.54
N GLU A 470 -37.31 -11.57 -14.05
CA GLU A 470 -36.76 -12.29 -12.90
C GLU A 470 -36.49 -11.30 -11.76
N VAL A 471 -36.76 -11.73 -10.53
CA VAL A 471 -36.56 -10.94 -9.32
C VAL A 471 -35.77 -11.79 -8.34
N THR A 472 -34.62 -11.29 -7.90
CA THR A 472 -33.69 -11.99 -7.02
C THR A 472 -33.29 -11.07 -5.88
N LEU A 473 -33.25 -11.60 -4.67
CA LEU A 473 -32.69 -10.91 -3.51
C LEU A 473 -31.22 -11.32 -3.37
N ARG A 474 -30.30 -10.36 -3.26
CA ARG A 474 -28.86 -10.59 -3.18
C ARG A 474 -28.28 -9.95 -1.93
N ALA A 475 -27.64 -10.73 -1.07
CA ALA A 475 -26.96 -10.24 0.12
C ALA A 475 -25.53 -9.71 -0.22
N PRO A 476 -24.89 -8.93 0.66
CA PRO A 476 -23.57 -8.35 0.40
C PRO A 476 -22.46 -9.38 0.24
N ASP A 477 -22.63 -10.56 0.83
CA ASP A 477 -21.72 -11.72 0.69
C ASP A 477 -21.89 -12.47 -0.64
N GLY A 478 -22.81 -12.02 -1.49
CA GLY A 478 -23.14 -12.63 -2.79
C GLY A 478 -24.19 -13.74 -2.72
N THR A 479 -24.78 -14.03 -1.54
CA THR A 479 -25.87 -15.01 -1.42
C THR A 479 -27.10 -14.53 -2.18
N GLU A 480 -27.64 -15.35 -3.07
CA GLU A 480 -28.81 -15.02 -3.89
C GLU A 480 -30.02 -15.91 -3.54
N ALA A 481 -31.20 -15.29 -3.47
CA ALA A 481 -32.49 -15.96 -3.32
C ALA A 481 -33.45 -15.49 -4.43
N PRO A 482 -33.80 -16.35 -5.41
CA PRO A 482 -34.78 -15.99 -6.43
C PRO A 482 -36.18 -15.86 -5.80
N LEU A 483 -36.82 -14.72 -6.00
CA LEU A 483 -38.17 -14.41 -5.50
C LEU A 483 -39.23 -14.57 -6.59
N ALA A 484 -38.88 -14.38 -7.86
CA ALA A 484 -39.76 -14.68 -8.99
C ALA A 484 -38.95 -14.99 -10.25
N THR A 485 -39.45 -15.89 -11.09
CA THR A 485 -38.77 -16.31 -12.32
C THR A 485 -39.71 -16.30 -13.51
N GLY A 486 -39.24 -15.76 -14.65
CA GLY A 486 -39.94 -15.82 -15.92
C GLY A 486 -41.32 -15.15 -15.96
N VAL A 487 -41.53 -14.08 -15.18
CA VAL A 487 -42.83 -13.41 -15.08
C VAL A 487 -43.13 -12.65 -16.38
N PRO A 488 -44.26 -12.94 -17.06
CA PRO A 488 -44.53 -12.35 -18.36
C PRO A 488 -44.92 -10.87 -18.24
N GLY A 489 -44.65 -10.11 -19.30
CA GLY A 489 -44.87 -8.65 -19.35
C GLY A 489 -46.30 -8.18 -19.02
N ASP A 490 -47.32 -8.98 -19.33
CA ASP A 490 -48.73 -8.68 -19.04
C ASP A 490 -49.10 -8.82 -17.55
N GLN A 491 -48.23 -9.44 -16.75
CA GLN A 491 -48.41 -9.66 -15.31
C GLN A 491 -47.58 -8.73 -14.43
N LEU A 492 -46.77 -7.82 -15.02
CA LEU A 492 -45.91 -6.90 -14.27
C LEU A 492 -46.67 -6.03 -13.26
N GLY A 493 -47.94 -5.71 -13.53
CA GLY A 493 -48.75 -4.91 -12.59
C GLY A 493 -49.08 -5.59 -11.26
N ALA A 494 -48.89 -6.90 -11.12
CA ALA A 494 -49.14 -7.65 -9.90
C ALA A 494 -48.32 -8.97 -9.89
N VAL A 495 -47.03 -8.87 -9.63
CA VAL A 495 -46.11 -10.01 -9.64
C VAL A 495 -46.13 -10.74 -8.29
N PRO A 496 -46.49 -12.03 -8.22
CA PRO A 496 -46.37 -12.80 -6.99
C PRO A 496 -44.89 -13.07 -6.71
N LEU A 497 -44.40 -12.65 -5.54
CA LEU A 497 -43.05 -12.97 -5.09
C LEU A 497 -43.10 -14.11 -4.05
N ASP A 498 -42.16 -15.03 -4.15
CA ASP A 498 -41.90 -16.07 -3.15
C ASP A 498 -41.37 -15.44 -1.85
N PRO A 499 -41.67 -16.02 -0.67
CA PRO A 499 -41.20 -15.52 0.62
C PRO A 499 -39.67 -15.58 0.75
N VAL A 500 -39.11 -14.68 1.57
CA VAL A 500 -37.67 -14.70 1.85
C VAL A 500 -37.32 -16.02 2.56
N PRO A 501 -36.31 -16.77 2.07
CA PRO A 501 -35.87 -18.01 2.72
C PRO A 501 -35.44 -17.79 4.18
N ASP A 502 -35.74 -18.76 5.05
CA ASP A 502 -35.41 -18.70 6.48
C ASP A 502 -33.90 -18.58 6.76
N ASP A 503 -33.07 -19.05 5.83
CA ASP A 503 -31.61 -19.07 5.89
C ASP A 503 -30.95 -17.90 5.15
N PHE A 504 -31.73 -16.97 4.58
CA PHE A 504 -31.18 -15.81 3.90
C PHE A 504 -30.50 -14.85 4.90
N PRO A 505 -29.29 -14.32 4.61
CA PRO A 505 -28.61 -13.38 5.49
C PRO A 505 -29.46 -12.13 5.77
N GLN A 506 -29.56 -11.78 7.05
CA GLN A 506 -30.30 -10.60 7.49
C GLN A 506 -29.48 -9.32 7.30
N GLY A 507 -30.18 -8.20 7.14
CA GLY A 507 -29.59 -6.88 6.97
C GLY A 507 -29.76 -6.31 5.56
N ARG A 508 -28.84 -5.44 5.14
CA ARG A 508 -28.90 -4.78 3.84
C ARG A 508 -28.78 -5.82 2.72
N ALA A 509 -29.70 -5.78 1.76
CA ALA A 509 -29.68 -6.62 0.56
C ALA A 509 -30.05 -5.79 -0.67
N GLU A 510 -29.81 -6.36 -1.85
CA GLU A 510 -30.18 -5.79 -3.13
C GLU A 510 -31.33 -6.59 -3.73
N LEU A 511 -32.40 -5.91 -4.08
CA LEU A 511 -33.44 -6.47 -4.92
C LEU A 511 -33.03 -6.27 -6.38
N VAL A 512 -32.51 -7.34 -6.97
CA VAL A 512 -32.06 -7.40 -8.36
C VAL A 512 -33.25 -7.77 -9.24
N THR A 513 -33.54 -6.94 -10.24
CA THR A 513 -34.57 -7.19 -11.24
C THR A 513 -33.90 -7.33 -12.59
N SER A 514 -34.22 -8.40 -13.31
CA SER A 514 -33.67 -8.71 -14.62
C SER A 514 -34.80 -8.89 -15.61
N LEU A 515 -34.90 -7.98 -16.59
CA LEU A 515 -35.93 -8.03 -17.63
C LEU A 515 -35.33 -8.56 -18.93
N ALA A 516 -35.64 -9.81 -19.26
CA ALA A 516 -35.33 -10.38 -20.56
C ALA A 516 -36.34 -9.90 -21.61
N VAL A 517 -35.82 -9.38 -22.73
CA VAL A 517 -36.63 -8.88 -23.85
C VAL A 517 -36.37 -9.74 -25.07
N THR A 518 -37.43 -10.32 -25.62
CA THR A 518 -37.40 -10.97 -26.94
C THR A 518 -38.21 -10.12 -27.90
N THR A 519 -37.55 -9.63 -28.94
CA THR A 519 -38.15 -8.76 -29.96
C THR A 519 -39.28 -9.48 -30.70
N VAL A 520 -40.11 -8.74 -31.43
CA VAL A 520 -41.18 -9.30 -32.28
C VAL A 520 -40.58 -10.16 -33.40
N SER A 521 -39.38 -9.81 -33.87
CA SER A 521 -38.61 -10.61 -34.83
C SER A 521 -38.07 -11.92 -34.26
N GLY A 522 -38.19 -12.15 -32.94
CA GLY A 522 -37.73 -13.35 -32.24
C GLY A 522 -36.26 -13.28 -31.79
N GLN A 523 -35.65 -12.10 -31.84
CA GLN A 523 -34.29 -11.87 -31.35
C GLN A 523 -34.30 -11.74 -29.82
N VAL A 524 -33.47 -12.53 -29.14
CA VAL A 524 -33.30 -12.43 -27.68
C VAL A 524 -32.24 -11.37 -27.39
N LEU A 525 -32.62 -10.34 -26.64
CA LEU A 525 -31.73 -9.28 -26.20
C LEU A 525 -31.13 -9.62 -24.84
N GLN A 526 -30.04 -8.94 -24.50
CA GLN A 526 -29.44 -9.07 -23.17
C GLN A 526 -30.41 -8.53 -22.11
N PRO A 527 -30.58 -9.24 -20.98
CA PRO A 527 -31.49 -8.80 -19.93
C PRO A 527 -31.08 -7.45 -19.35
N GLN A 528 -32.08 -6.61 -19.10
CA GLN A 528 -31.88 -5.29 -18.49
C GLN A 528 -31.94 -5.44 -16.97
N VAL A 529 -30.82 -5.19 -16.31
CA VAL A 529 -30.69 -5.35 -14.85
C VAL A 529 -30.91 -4.00 -14.15
N ARG A 530 -31.69 -4.01 -13.07
CA ARG A 530 -31.84 -2.89 -12.12
C ARG A 530 -31.72 -3.41 -10.70
N THR A 531 -31.04 -2.66 -9.86
CA THR A 531 -30.90 -2.92 -8.43
C THR A 531 -31.68 -1.89 -7.63
N ARG A 532 -32.19 -2.33 -6.47
CA ARG A 532 -32.75 -1.44 -5.45
C ARG A 532 -32.29 -1.93 -4.09
N GLN A 533 -31.73 -1.04 -3.28
CA GLN A 533 -31.41 -1.37 -1.88
C GLN A 533 -32.68 -1.65 -1.06
N VAL A 534 -32.61 -2.72 -0.26
CA VAL A 534 -33.66 -3.17 0.65
C VAL A 534 -33.03 -3.67 1.95
N GLU A 535 -33.81 -3.76 3.02
CA GLU A 535 -33.41 -4.26 4.32
C GLU A 535 -34.20 -5.51 4.67
N VAL A 536 -33.49 -6.59 4.99
CA VAL A 536 -34.06 -7.88 5.39
C VAL A 536 -34.02 -7.97 6.91
N LEU A 537 -35.19 -7.83 7.53
CA LEU A 537 -35.39 -7.91 8.96
C LEU A 537 -35.53 -9.37 9.43
N PRO A 538 -35.13 -9.68 10.67
CA PRO A 538 -35.37 -10.98 11.27
C PRO A 538 -36.86 -11.32 11.36
N PRO A 539 -37.21 -12.61 11.59
CA PRO A 539 -38.59 -13.01 11.83
C PRO A 539 -39.20 -12.29 13.05
N LEU A 540 -40.53 -12.18 13.10
CA LEU A 540 -41.24 -11.58 14.23
C LEU A 540 -40.84 -12.20 15.58
N GLY A 541 -40.60 -11.35 16.58
CA GLY A 541 -40.26 -11.76 17.94
C GLY A 541 -38.77 -11.98 18.18
N PHE A 542 -37.92 -11.73 17.18
CA PHE A 542 -36.46 -11.71 17.30
C PHE A 542 -35.94 -10.26 17.43
N PRO A 543 -34.76 -10.08 18.04
CA PRO A 543 -34.14 -8.77 18.14
C PRO A 543 -33.56 -8.35 16.78
N THR A 544 -33.61 -7.06 16.49
CA THR A 544 -32.99 -6.44 15.32
C THR A 544 -31.64 -5.84 15.70
N VAL A 545 -30.63 -6.03 14.86
CA VAL A 545 -29.28 -5.46 15.04
C VAL A 545 -29.08 -4.44 13.93
N ALA A 546 -28.53 -3.26 14.23
CA ALA A 546 -28.12 -2.35 13.17
C ALA A 546 -26.96 -2.97 12.38
N VAL A 547 -27.17 -3.18 11.08
CA VAL A 547 -26.28 -3.93 10.19
C VAL A 547 -25.32 -3.02 9.40
N ASP A 548 -25.16 -1.76 9.80
CA ASP A 548 -24.23 -0.86 9.13
C ASP A 548 -22.79 -1.38 9.25
N PRO A 549 -21.95 -1.25 8.21
CA PRO A 549 -20.55 -1.64 8.30
C PRO A 549 -19.85 -0.96 9.46
N VAL A 550 -19.24 -1.78 10.32
CA VAL A 550 -18.66 -1.28 11.57
C VAL A 550 -17.16 -1.11 11.43
N ASN A 551 -16.69 0.11 11.68
CA ASN A 551 -15.26 0.36 11.80
C ASN A 551 -14.80 0.04 13.23
N VAL A 552 -14.05 -1.05 13.37
CA VAL A 552 -13.50 -1.51 14.67
C VAL A 552 -12.23 -0.76 15.06
N GLY A 553 -11.69 0.04 14.14
CA GLY A 553 -10.47 0.82 14.35
C GLY A 553 -9.22 -0.03 14.17
N ARG A 554 -8.26 0.13 15.09
CA ARG A 554 -6.93 -0.47 14.99
C ARG A 554 -6.74 -1.66 15.92
N LEU A 555 -6.10 -2.70 15.40
CA LEU A 555 -5.60 -3.83 16.16
C LEU A 555 -4.07 -3.71 16.25
N GLU A 556 -3.56 -3.44 17.44
CA GLU A 556 -2.12 -3.35 17.69
C GLU A 556 -1.58 -4.70 18.20
N GLY A 557 -0.83 -5.38 17.35
CA GLY A 557 -0.25 -6.68 17.68
C GLY A 557 -1.31 -7.76 17.90
N THR A 558 -1.29 -8.40 19.08
CA THR A 558 -2.23 -9.47 19.47
C THR A 558 -3.19 -9.04 20.58
N GLU A 559 -3.17 -7.75 20.96
CA GLU A 559 -4.10 -7.22 21.96
C GLU A 559 -5.49 -7.06 21.33
N PRO A 560 -6.57 -7.23 22.10
CA PRO A 560 -7.92 -6.93 21.63
C PRO A 560 -8.05 -5.47 21.16
N SER A 561 -8.88 -5.25 20.15
CA SER A 561 -9.22 -3.91 19.66
C SER A 561 -9.96 -3.09 20.71
N GLU A 562 -10.16 -1.80 20.42
CA GLU A 562 -11.17 -1.03 21.15
C GLU A 562 -12.56 -1.67 21.00
N SER A 563 -13.37 -1.55 22.05
CA SER A 563 -14.72 -2.09 22.05
C SER A 563 -15.64 -1.21 21.22
N VAL A 564 -16.34 -1.82 20.26
CA VAL A 564 -17.40 -1.17 19.51
C VAL A 564 -18.77 -1.63 20.01
N ALA A 565 -19.72 -0.71 20.08
CA ALA A 565 -21.10 -0.97 20.47
C ALA A 565 -21.98 -1.14 19.21
N LEU A 566 -22.58 -2.32 19.05
CA LEU A 566 -23.61 -2.57 18.05
C LEU A 566 -24.99 -2.25 18.66
N PRO A 567 -25.76 -1.33 18.08
CA PRO A 567 -27.11 -1.06 18.57
C PRO A 567 -28.05 -2.22 18.23
N VAL A 568 -28.80 -2.65 19.24
CA VAL A 568 -29.75 -3.77 19.15
C VAL A 568 -31.10 -3.29 19.68
N THR A 569 -32.18 -3.63 18.99
CA THR A 569 -33.56 -3.39 19.45
C THR A 569 -34.28 -4.71 19.67
N GLY A 570 -34.84 -4.91 20.87
CA GLY A 570 -35.62 -6.09 21.22
C GLY A 570 -36.99 -6.17 20.53
N PRO A 571 -37.73 -7.28 20.69
CA PRO A 571 -37.59 -8.24 21.79
C PRO A 571 -36.71 -9.46 21.48
N GLY A 572 -36.08 -10.03 22.51
CA GLY A 572 -35.39 -11.33 22.45
C GLY A 572 -33.97 -11.28 22.98
N CYS A 573 -33.13 -12.21 22.53
CA CYS A 573 -31.74 -12.32 22.99
C CYS A 573 -30.73 -12.36 21.84
N VAL A 574 -29.63 -11.63 21.97
CA VAL A 574 -28.53 -11.65 20.99
C VAL A 574 -27.17 -11.89 21.65
N TRP A 575 -26.30 -12.65 21.01
CA TRP A 575 -24.92 -12.85 21.44
C TRP A 575 -23.97 -12.98 20.24
N VAL A 576 -22.68 -12.74 20.50
CA VAL A 576 -21.63 -12.93 19.50
C VAL A 576 -21.22 -14.39 19.48
N GLU A 577 -21.17 -14.99 18.29
CA GLU A 577 -20.69 -16.37 18.11
C GLU A 577 -19.23 -16.39 17.63
N SER A 578 -18.93 -15.67 16.55
CA SER A 578 -17.60 -15.67 15.96
C SER A 578 -17.35 -14.43 15.09
N ALA A 579 -16.13 -14.31 14.58
CA ALA A 579 -15.81 -13.41 13.46
C ALA A 579 -15.11 -14.20 12.35
N THR A 580 -15.38 -13.79 11.13
CA THR A 580 -14.67 -14.24 9.93
C THR A 580 -13.82 -13.11 9.37
N ALA A 581 -12.83 -13.44 8.54
CA ALA A 581 -11.98 -12.47 7.86
C ALA A 581 -11.86 -12.85 6.39
N SER A 582 -12.51 -12.06 5.53
CA SER A 582 -12.48 -12.18 4.07
C SER A 582 -11.23 -11.51 3.50
N VAL A 583 -10.89 -10.31 4.00
CA VAL A 583 -9.62 -9.62 3.74
C VAL A 583 -8.75 -9.70 4.97
N ARG A 584 -7.49 -10.09 4.81
CA ARG A 584 -6.56 -10.18 5.95
C ARG A 584 -5.09 -10.06 5.55
N PRO A 585 -4.23 -9.54 6.46
CA PRO A 585 -2.79 -9.55 6.27
C PRO A 585 -2.23 -10.96 6.13
N ARG A 586 -1.09 -11.10 5.44
CA ARG A 586 -0.43 -12.39 5.28
C ARG A 586 -0.03 -12.95 6.64
N GLY A 587 -0.36 -14.23 6.88
CA GLY A 587 -0.07 -14.94 8.13
C GLY A 587 -1.19 -14.90 9.16
N VAL A 588 -2.17 -14.00 9.00
CA VAL A 588 -3.40 -13.98 9.81
C VAL A 588 -4.42 -14.92 9.16
N GLU A 589 -4.79 -15.99 9.84
CA GLU A 589 -5.80 -16.95 9.35
C GLU A 589 -7.14 -16.79 10.05
N THR A 590 -7.13 -16.48 11.35
CA THR A 590 -8.32 -16.38 12.18
C THR A 590 -8.36 -15.07 12.95
N VAL A 591 -9.56 -14.55 13.14
CA VAL A 591 -9.86 -13.40 13.99
C VAL A 591 -10.95 -13.84 14.95
N ALA A 592 -10.74 -13.61 16.25
CA ALA A 592 -11.73 -13.88 17.27
C ALA A 592 -12.56 -12.62 17.52
N ALA A 593 -13.88 -12.79 17.65
CA ALA A 593 -14.76 -11.78 18.21
C ALA A 593 -14.91 -12.04 19.72
N LEU A 594 -14.61 -11.02 20.52
CA LEU A 594 -14.75 -11.05 21.97
C LEU A 594 -15.93 -10.15 22.37
N SER A 595 -16.76 -10.62 23.28
CA SER A 595 -17.92 -9.89 23.78
C SER A 595 -18.22 -10.29 25.21
N PRO A 596 -18.74 -9.38 26.06
CA PRO A 596 -19.35 -9.75 27.33
C PRO A 596 -20.57 -10.67 27.16
N TYR A 597 -21.17 -10.70 25.96
CA TYR A 597 -22.31 -11.53 25.58
C TYR A 597 -21.91 -12.50 24.46
N ASP A 598 -21.51 -13.71 24.83
CA ASP A 598 -20.79 -14.67 23.97
C ASP A 598 -21.49 -16.02 23.79
N SER A 599 -22.66 -16.20 24.41
CA SER A 599 -23.35 -17.49 24.42
C SER A 599 -24.84 -17.34 24.72
N ALA A 600 -25.63 -18.35 24.34
CA ALA A 600 -27.08 -18.38 24.58
C ALA A 600 -27.49 -18.24 26.07
N GLY A 601 -26.61 -18.64 27.00
CA GLY A 601 -26.83 -18.50 28.45
C GLY A 601 -26.37 -17.15 29.03
N ASN A 602 -25.58 -16.38 28.27
CA ASN A 602 -25.03 -15.09 28.64
C ASN A 602 -25.22 -14.12 27.46
N CYS A 603 -26.47 -13.96 27.03
CA CYS A 603 -26.83 -13.12 25.89
C CYS A 603 -27.46 -11.80 26.36
N LEU A 604 -27.48 -10.79 25.48
CA LEU A 604 -28.12 -9.51 25.74
C LEU A 604 -29.64 -9.67 25.56
N GLU A 605 -30.37 -9.75 26.65
CA GLU A 605 -31.84 -9.82 26.67
C GLU A 605 -32.45 -8.42 26.64
N LEU A 606 -33.37 -8.19 25.70
CA LEU A 606 -34.07 -6.92 25.54
C LEU A 606 -35.58 -7.17 25.44
N ALA A 607 -36.38 -6.34 26.11
CA ALA A 607 -37.83 -6.36 25.96
C ALA A 607 -38.29 -5.74 24.63
N GLU A 608 -39.57 -5.88 24.31
CA GLU A 608 -40.16 -5.30 23.08
C GLU A 608 -39.93 -3.79 23.00
N GLY A 609 -39.24 -3.34 21.94
CA GLY A 609 -38.90 -1.94 21.71
C GLY A 609 -37.82 -1.37 22.64
N GLU A 610 -37.22 -2.19 23.51
CA GLU A 610 -36.06 -1.81 24.31
C GLU A 610 -34.81 -1.80 23.42
N THR A 611 -33.98 -0.76 23.57
CA THR A 611 -32.71 -0.64 22.85
C THR A 611 -31.55 -0.92 23.79
N GLY A 612 -30.55 -1.66 23.31
CA GLY A 612 -29.33 -1.99 24.03
C GLY A 612 -28.11 -1.96 23.12
N GLU A 613 -26.94 -2.11 23.72
CA GLU A 613 -25.65 -2.07 23.01
C GLU A 613 -24.90 -3.40 23.22
N LEU A 614 -24.62 -4.10 22.12
CA LEU A 614 -23.81 -5.32 22.11
C LEU A 614 -22.34 -4.93 21.86
N SER A 615 -21.52 -5.02 22.92
CA SER A 615 -20.10 -4.68 22.89
C SER A 615 -19.28 -5.80 22.22
N VAL A 616 -18.56 -5.47 21.16
CA VAL A 616 -17.70 -6.40 20.41
C VAL A 616 -16.28 -5.84 20.29
N GLN A 617 -15.29 -6.72 20.47
CA GLN A 617 -13.88 -6.47 20.22
C GLN A 617 -13.36 -7.53 19.26
N LEU A 618 -12.36 -7.20 18.45
CA LEU A 618 -11.66 -8.15 17.59
C LEU A 618 -10.27 -8.43 18.14
N GLN A 619 -9.82 -9.67 18.03
CA GLN A 619 -8.47 -10.08 18.41
C GLN A 619 -7.89 -11.03 17.37
N SER A 620 -6.60 -10.86 17.07
CA SER A 620 -5.82 -11.83 16.30
C SER A 620 -4.82 -12.57 17.19
N ASP A 621 -4.55 -13.82 16.87
CA ASP A 621 -3.57 -14.69 17.53
C ASP A 621 -2.13 -14.41 17.08
N VAL A 622 -1.97 -13.70 15.95
CA VAL A 622 -0.68 -13.34 15.38
C VAL A 622 -0.60 -11.85 15.09
N VAL A 623 0.63 -11.35 15.03
CA VAL A 623 0.88 -9.97 14.64
C VAL A 623 0.82 -9.86 13.11
N GLY A 624 -0.12 -9.04 12.62
CA GLY A 624 -0.27 -8.69 11.20
C GLY A 624 0.06 -7.22 10.95
N ASP A 625 0.09 -6.84 9.67
CA ASP A 625 0.21 -5.45 9.22
C ASP A 625 -0.60 -5.26 7.94
N GLY A 626 -1.59 -4.36 7.95
CA GLY A 626 -2.48 -4.09 6.82
C GLY A 626 -3.97 -4.20 7.14
N ASP A 627 -4.80 -4.11 6.09
CA ASP A 627 -6.25 -4.08 6.20
C ASP A 627 -6.83 -5.44 6.65
N LEU A 628 -7.88 -5.36 7.45
CA LEU A 628 -8.69 -6.49 7.89
C LEU A 628 -10.17 -6.19 7.63
N GLN A 629 -10.84 -7.06 6.89
CA GLN A 629 -12.28 -6.95 6.63
C GLN A 629 -12.94 -8.32 6.74
N GLY A 630 -14.18 -8.35 7.20
CA GLY A 630 -14.94 -9.59 7.30
C GLY A 630 -16.28 -9.39 7.98
N THR A 631 -16.82 -10.44 8.59
CA THR A 631 -18.15 -10.44 9.18
C THR A 631 -18.10 -10.89 10.63
N ILE A 632 -18.78 -10.17 11.52
CA ILE A 632 -19.10 -10.61 12.88
C ILE A 632 -20.39 -11.41 12.80
N VAL A 633 -20.32 -12.68 13.22
CA VAL A 633 -21.45 -13.59 13.24
C VAL A 633 -22.12 -13.52 14.61
N LEU A 634 -23.35 -13.05 14.61
CA LEU A 634 -24.21 -12.96 15.79
C LEU A 634 -25.29 -14.03 15.72
N ARG A 635 -25.75 -14.44 16.89
CA ARG A 635 -26.88 -15.36 17.03
C ARG A 635 -28.00 -14.65 17.77
N ALA A 636 -29.19 -14.66 17.19
CA ALA A 636 -30.38 -14.02 17.72
C ALA A 636 -31.45 -15.08 18.01
N ALA A 637 -32.01 -15.09 19.21
CA ALA A 637 -33.08 -15.99 19.63
C ALA A 637 -34.34 -15.17 19.99
N PRO A 638 -35.55 -15.74 19.76
CA PRO A 638 -36.78 -15.02 20.00
C PRO A 638 -37.10 -14.93 21.50
N GLU A 639 -37.94 -13.97 21.87
CA GLU A 639 -38.44 -13.82 23.24
C GLU A 639 -39.27 -15.05 23.68
N GLY A 640 -39.25 -15.35 24.99
CA GLY A 640 -40.10 -16.37 25.59
C GLY A 640 -39.58 -17.81 25.47
N ILE A 641 -38.35 -18.01 24.98
CA ILE A 641 -37.67 -19.31 24.94
C ILE A 641 -36.72 -19.48 26.13
N ASP A 642 -36.78 -20.65 26.77
CA ASP A 642 -35.90 -21.04 27.87
C ASP A 642 -34.43 -21.05 27.44
N ALA A 643 -33.51 -20.63 28.33
CA ALA A 643 -32.09 -20.50 28.02
C ALA A 643 -31.43 -21.77 27.45
N GLY A 644 -31.93 -22.96 27.82
CA GLY A 644 -31.43 -24.24 27.32
C GLY A 644 -31.90 -24.62 25.90
N GLU A 645 -32.91 -23.94 25.35
CA GLU A 645 -33.49 -24.21 24.02
C GLU A 645 -33.17 -23.12 22.99
N ARG A 646 -32.60 -21.98 23.42
CA ARG A 646 -32.29 -20.82 22.57
C ARG A 646 -31.40 -21.16 21.39
N ASP A 647 -30.37 -21.98 21.60
CA ASP A 647 -29.41 -22.29 20.54
C ASP A 647 -30.06 -23.03 19.36
N GLY A 648 -31.00 -23.95 19.62
CA GLY A 648 -31.72 -24.68 18.57
C GLY A 648 -32.78 -23.85 17.83
N ARG A 649 -33.05 -22.62 18.29
CA ARG A 649 -34.05 -21.70 17.73
C ARG A 649 -33.46 -20.38 17.28
N ALA A 650 -32.14 -20.22 17.40
CA ALA A 650 -31.46 -19.00 17.02
C ALA A 650 -31.19 -18.93 15.52
N VAL A 651 -31.29 -17.71 15.00
CA VAL A 651 -30.96 -17.34 13.62
C VAL A 651 -29.62 -16.62 13.60
N GLU A 652 -28.90 -16.75 12.48
CA GLU A 652 -27.62 -16.09 12.27
C GLU A 652 -27.84 -14.68 11.74
N VAL A 653 -27.12 -13.71 12.31
CA VAL A 653 -27.13 -12.31 11.88
C VAL A 653 -25.69 -11.90 11.60
N SER A 654 -25.43 -11.45 10.38
CA SER A 654 -24.10 -11.13 9.90
C SER A 654 -23.89 -9.62 9.84
N VAL A 655 -22.86 -9.11 10.53
CA VAL A 655 -22.51 -7.68 10.53
C VAL A 655 -21.11 -7.49 9.94
N SER A 656 -21.01 -6.81 8.80
CA SER A 656 -19.72 -6.52 8.17
C SER A 656 -18.86 -5.57 9.01
N TYR A 657 -17.55 -5.76 9.02
CA TYR A 657 -16.61 -4.89 9.71
C TYR A 657 -15.36 -4.57 8.88
N THR A 658 -14.75 -3.43 9.21
CA THR A 658 -13.42 -3.03 8.74
C THR A 658 -12.51 -2.70 9.91
N ALA A 659 -11.25 -3.08 9.83
CA ALA A 659 -10.22 -2.76 10.80
C ALA A 659 -8.83 -2.66 10.16
N GLU A 660 -7.89 -2.02 10.84
CA GLU A 660 -6.49 -1.91 10.42
C GLU A 660 -5.60 -2.65 11.43
N MET A 661 -4.82 -3.63 10.99
CA MET A 661 -3.81 -4.28 11.82
C MET A 661 -2.50 -3.53 11.70
N VAL A 662 -1.90 -3.18 12.84
CA VAL A 662 -0.62 -2.47 12.89
C VAL A 662 0.38 -3.24 13.74
N ARG A 663 1.60 -3.37 13.22
CA ARG A 663 2.70 -3.94 13.99
C ARG A 663 3.08 -3.02 15.15
N PRO A 664 3.10 -3.51 16.42
CA PRO A 664 3.51 -2.68 17.54
C PRO A 664 4.98 -2.29 17.39
N ALA A 665 5.30 -1.04 17.73
CA ALA A 665 6.67 -0.54 17.64
C ALA A 665 7.61 -1.37 18.53
N ASP A 666 8.77 -1.78 18.00
CA ASP A 666 9.81 -2.43 18.79
C ASP A 666 10.32 -1.46 19.87
N THR A 667 9.83 -1.68 21.08
CA THR A 667 10.11 -0.81 22.24
C THR A 667 11.61 -0.79 22.55
N GLY A 668 12.35 -1.87 22.25
CA GLY A 668 13.79 -1.93 22.43
C GLY A 668 14.52 -0.98 21.48
N VAL A 669 14.14 -0.96 20.20
CA VAL A 669 14.70 -0.04 19.21
C VAL A 669 14.32 1.41 19.55
N LEU A 670 13.05 1.68 19.87
CA LEU A 670 12.58 3.03 20.17
C LEU A 670 13.27 3.62 21.40
N VAL A 671 13.39 2.85 22.49
CA VAL A 671 14.13 3.26 23.69
C VAL A 671 15.62 3.43 23.38
N GLY A 672 16.20 2.52 22.58
CA GLY A 672 17.60 2.60 22.15
C GLY A 672 17.90 3.88 21.38
N VAL A 673 17.06 4.23 20.40
CA VAL A 673 17.18 5.45 19.59
C VAL A 673 16.95 6.69 20.45
N PHE A 674 15.95 6.68 21.33
CA PHE A 674 15.70 7.79 22.25
C PHE A 674 16.90 8.05 23.17
N LEU A 675 17.47 7.01 23.78
CA LEU A 675 18.66 7.13 24.62
C LEU A 675 19.87 7.62 23.82
N ALA A 676 20.08 7.11 22.60
CA ALA A 676 21.16 7.57 21.74
C ALA A 676 20.99 9.05 21.36
N ALA A 677 19.78 9.47 20.98
CA ALA A 677 19.47 10.86 20.65
C ALA A 677 19.65 11.78 21.87
N LEU A 678 19.23 11.35 23.07
CA LEU A 678 19.42 12.08 24.32
C LEU A 678 20.92 12.24 24.64
N LEU A 679 21.69 11.16 24.52
CA LEU A 679 23.15 11.18 24.75
C LEU A 679 23.87 12.09 23.75
N ILE A 680 23.47 12.08 22.48
CA ILE A 680 24.02 12.97 21.45
C ILE A 680 23.61 14.43 21.73
N GLY A 681 22.34 14.67 22.05
CA GLY A 681 21.79 16.00 22.32
C GLY A 681 22.44 16.70 23.52
N ILE A 682 22.83 15.95 24.55
CA ILE A 682 23.57 16.48 25.71
C ILE A 682 25.08 16.46 25.46
N GLY A 683 25.59 15.39 24.87
CA GLY A 683 27.03 15.16 24.66
C GLY A 683 27.64 16.13 23.66
N LEU A 684 26.95 16.46 22.57
CA LEU A 684 27.47 17.33 21.51
C LEU A 684 27.68 18.77 22.00
N PRO A 685 26.74 19.45 22.69
CA PRO A 685 26.99 20.78 23.25
C PRO A 685 28.12 20.81 24.27
N VAL A 686 28.22 19.80 25.14
CA VAL A 686 29.31 19.69 26.13
C VAL A 686 30.66 19.51 25.42
N LEU A 687 30.72 18.66 24.40
CA LEU A 687 31.92 18.44 23.60
C LEU A 687 32.35 19.72 22.88
N VAL A 688 31.40 20.41 22.23
CA VAL A 688 31.64 21.70 21.54
C VAL A 688 32.12 22.75 22.53
N PHE A 689 31.52 22.84 23.72
CA PHE A 689 31.96 23.75 24.78
C PHE A 689 33.39 23.45 25.27
N LEU A 690 33.70 22.18 25.55
CA LEU A 690 35.03 21.75 25.98
C LEU A 690 36.08 22.00 24.88
N LEU A 691 35.74 21.77 23.61
CA LEU A 691 36.60 22.03 22.46
C LEU A 691 36.82 23.54 22.27
N GLY A 692 35.75 24.34 22.31
CA GLY A 692 35.83 25.80 22.23
C GLY A 692 36.71 26.39 23.32
N ARG A 693 36.57 25.91 24.56
CA ARG A 693 37.44 26.32 25.68
C ARG A 693 38.89 25.88 25.49
N ARG A 694 39.11 24.67 24.98
CA ARG A 694 40.45 24.20 24.62
C ARG A 694 41.09 25.07 23.55
N ILE A 695 40.32 25.59 22.59
CA ILE A 695 40.77 26.52 21.55
C ILE A 695 41.05 27.92 22.14
N ALA A 696 40.18 28.40 23.04
CA ALA A 696 40.26 29.73 23.66
C ALA A 696 41.37 29.88 24.73
N ALA A 697 41.86 28.78 25.31
CA ALA A 697 42.97 28.80 26.28
C ALA A 697 44.30 29.23 25.63
N LYS A 698 44.51 30.55 25.55
CA LYS A 698 45.69 31.20 24.97
C LYS A 698 46.26 32.24 25.94
N LEU A 699 47.58 32.44 25.87
CA LEU A 699 48.32 33.48 26.56
C LEU A 699 48.14 34.85 25.86
N PRO A 700 48.28 35.98 26.56
CA PRO A 700 48.13 37.31 25.98
C PRO A 700 49.17 37.57 24.89
N ASP A 701 48.77 38.35 23.89
CA ASP A 701 49.65 38.86 22.83
C ASP A 701 50.07 40.31 23.09
N LYS A 702 50.29 40.61 24.38
CA LYS A 702 50.69 41.94 24.85
C LYS A 702 52.13 41.85 25.36
N PRO A 703 52.93 42.92 25.22
CA PRO A 703 54.30 42.92 25.71
C PRO A 703 54.28 42.84 27.24
N LEU A 704 54.91 41.78 27.78
CA LEU A 704 55.05 41.55 29.22
C LEU A 704 56.52 41.70 29.63
N GLN A 705 56.74 41.93 30.91
CA GLN A 705 58.05 41.88 31.55
C GLN A 705 57.99 40.94 32.76
N SER A 706 59.06 40.19 32.97
CA SER A 706 59.20 39.33 34.14
C SER A 706 60.56 39.47 34.81
N THR A 707 60.61 39.20 36.11
CA THR A 707 61.85 39.11 36.87
C THR A 707 61.77 37.95 37.86
N VAL A 708 62.93 37.36 38.17
CA VAL A 708 63.06 36.26 39.14
C VAL A 708 64.02 36.68 40.24
N LEU A 709 63.51 36.70 41.46
CA LEU A 709 64.24 37.03 42.67
C LEU A 709 64.50 35.75 43.45
N ASP A 710 65.74 35.55 43.89
CA ASP A 710 66.08 34.45 44.78
C ASP A 710 65.75 34.89 46.21
N VAL A 711 64.81 34.20 46.85
CA VAL A 711 64.25 34.57 48.15
C VAL A 711 64.39 33.41 49.13
N ARG A 712 64.36 33.71 50.43
CA ARG A 712 64.19 32.70 51.48
C ARG A 712 62.85 32.89 52.16
N VAL A 713 62.16 31.78 52.36
CA VAL A 713 60.83 31.75 53.00
C VAL A 713 60.97 31.04 54.34
N GLY A 714 60.60 31.74 55.41
CA GLY A 714 60.66 31.24 56.78
C GLY A 714 59.56 31.84 57.66
N PRO A 715 59.58 31.58 58.98
CA PRO A 715 58.53 31.99 59.92
C PRO A 715 58.35 33.52 60.00
N GLY A 716 59.42 34.28 59.70
CA GLY A 716 59.39 35.74 59.64
C GLY A 716 58.92 36.32 58.31
N GLY A 717 58.48 35.48 57.36
CA GLY A 717 58.02 35.90 56.04
C GLY A 717 59.05 35.69 54.92
N LEU A 718 58.85 36.43 53.82
CA LEU A 718 59.74 36.42 52.64
C LEU A 718 60.91 37.40 52.83
N SER A 719 62.13 36.88 52.86
CA SER A 719 63.37 37.65 52.96
C SER A 719 64.21 37.55 51.68
N GLY A 720 65.04 38.56 51.42
CA GLY A 720 65.91 38.61 50.24
C GLY A 720 65.25 39.10 48.93
N ALA A 721 63.96 39.45 48.96
CA ALA A 721 63.28 39.98 47.79
C ALA A 721 63.53 41.49 47.64
N ALA A 722 64.47 41.93 46.81
CA ALA A 722 64.65 43.34 46.41
C ALA A 722 64.49 43.48 44.89
N LEU A 723 63.93 44.59 44.40
CA LEU A 723 63.82 44.87 42.95
C LEU A 723 65.11 45.52 42.43
N ASP A 724 66.25 44.88 42.67
CA ASP A 724 67.56 45.30 42.18
C ASP A 724 67.94 44.64 40.84
N ARG A 725 67.24 43.57 40.45
CA ARG A 725 67.42 42.87 39.18
C ARG A 725 66.64 43.54 38.03
N PRO A 726 67.23 43.63 36.83
CA PRO A 726 66.54 44.15 35.65
C PRO A 726 65.37 43.24 35.25
N TRP A 727 64.26 43.85 34.83
CA TRP A 727 63.12 43.13 34.29
C TRP A 727 63.40 42.71 32.85
N ALA A 728 63.27 41.41 32.57
CA ALA A 728 63.45 40.87 31.23
C ALA A 728 62.15 41.02 30.42
N PRO A 729 62.21 41.46 29.15
CA PRO A 729 61.05 41.38 28.27
C PRO A 729 60.68 39.91 28.04
N VAL A 730 59.39 39.60 28.08
CA VAL A 730 58.87 38.27 27.77
C VAL A 730 58.71 38.16 26.25
N PRO A 731 59.34 37.18 25.58
CA PRO A 731 59.15 36.96 24.15
C PRO A 731 57.68 36.68 23.80
N PRO A 732 57.25 36.94 22.55
CA PRO A 732 55.94 36.55 22.07
C PRO A 732 55.68 35.06 22.32
N PRO A 733 54.46 34.65 22.72
CA PRO A 733 54.19 33.27 23.07
C PRO A 733 54.11 32.36 21.83
N ASP A 734 54.86 31.26 21.86
CA ASP A 734 54.96 30.27 20.78
C ASP A 734 53.86 29.18 20.85
N GLY A 735 53.82 28.33 19.82
CA GLY A 735 52.94 27.16 19.77
C GLY A 735 51.45 27.55 19.77
N GLY A 736 51.08 28.55 18.97
CA GLY A 736 49.71 29.05 18.89
C GLY A 736 49.27 29.85 20.11
N ARG A 737 50.21 30.61 20.72
CA ARG A 737 50.05 31.38 21.96
C ARG A 737 49.77 30.51 23.19
N ARG A 738 50.33 29.31 23.24
CA ARG A 738 50.10 28.38 24.36
C ARG A 738 51.32 28.19 25.23
N ARG A 739 52.51 28.57 24.79
CA ARG A 739 53.75 28.45 25.56
C ARG A 739 54.44 29.80 25.66
N ALA A 740 55.02 30.11 26.80
CA ALA A 740 55.87 31.27 27.00
C ALA A 740 56.99 30.92 27.98
N VAL A 741 58.06 31.71 27.97
CA VAL A 741 59.17 31.57 28.93
C VAL A 741 59.28 32.86 29.72
N LEU A 742 59.10 32.77 31.04
CA LEU A 742 59.11 33.88 31.98
C LEU A 742 60.44 33.88 32.73
N SER A 743 61.40 34.71 32.30
CA SER A 743 62.74 34.80 32.92
C SER A 743 63.41 33.43 33.12
N GLY A 744 63.33 32.57 32.10
CA GLY A 744 63.89 31.21 32.11
C GLY A 744 62.96 30.11 32.63
N ILE A 745 61.74 30.44 33.06
CA ILE A 745 60.74 29.47 33.54
C ILE A 745 59.70 29.21 32.44
N PRO A 746 59.61 27.99 31.88
CA PRO A 746 58.62 27.66 30.86
C PRO A 746 57.22 27.54 31.46
N VAL A 747 56.23 28.17 30.84
CA VAL A 747 54.82 28.08 31.20
C VAL A 747 53.96 27.70 30.00
N ARG A 748 52.87 26.96 30.26
CA ARG A 748 51.93 26.52 29.23
C ARG A 748 50.48 26.75 29.60
N ALA A 749 49.72 27.34 28.69
CA ALA A 749 48.27 27.46 28.78
C ALA A 749 47.59 26.08 28.72
N ARG A 750 46.72 25.83 29.70
CA ARG A 750 45.87 24.64 29.81
C ARG A 750 44.42 25.08 29.97
N ALA A 751 43.52 24.33 29.32
CA ALA A 751 42.10 24.43 29.62
C ALA A 751 41.81 23.55 30.84
N GLY A 752 41.05 24.08 31.81
CA GLY A 752 40.54 23.27 32.90
C GLY A 752 39.51 22.26 32.40
N VAL A 753 39.40 21.14 33.12
CA VAL A 753 38.60 19.97 32.71
C VAL A 753 37.18 20.04 33.29
N ARG A 754 36.99 20.80 34.38
CA ARG A 754 35.66 21.01 34.99
C ARG A 754 34.93 22.16 34.32
N LEU A 755 33.60 22.03 34.16
CA LEU A 755 32.75 23.05 33.55
C LEU A 755 32.89 24.44 34.20
N THR A 756 33.19 24.50 35.50
CA THR A 756 33.32 25.74 36.29
C THR A 756 34.76 26.25 36.47
N GLU A 757 35.79 25.49 36.07
CA GLU A 757 37.18 25.93 36.20
C GLU A 757 37.47 27.03 35.16
N ALA A 758 38.41 27.95 35.38
CA ALA A 758 38.88 28.85 34.33
C ALA A 758 40.01 28.20 33.52
N GLY A 759 40.48 28.82 32.42
CA GLY A 759 41.76 28.46 31.82
C GLY A 759 42.92 28.98 32.68
N PHE A 760 44.05 28.27 32.70
CA PHE A 760 45.22 28.65 33.51
C PHE A 760 46.53 28.41 32.76
N ALA A 761 47.60 29.08 33.16
CA ALA A 761 48.96 28.78 32.71
C ALA A 761 49.66 27.94 33.79
N GLU A 762 50.31 26.84 33.41
CA GLU A 762 50.99 25.94 34.34
C GLU A 762 52.50 25.93 34.04
N VAL A 763 53.33 25.92 35.08
CA VAL A 763 54.78 25.83 34.92
C VAL A 763 55.19 24.44 34.43
N GLU A 764 55.89 24.36 33.30
CA GLU A 764 56.38 23.10 32.69
C GLU A 764 57.77 22.72 33.24
N ASP A 765 57.94 22.66 34.57
CA ASP A 765 59.17 22.18 35.21
C ASP A 765 58.84 21.11 36.27
N PRO A 766 59.07 19.81 35.99
CA PRO A 766 58.71 18.74 36.90
C PRO A 766 59.63 18.65 38.13
N ALA A 767 60.81 19.30 38.12
CA ALA A 767 61.72 19.34 39.26
C ALA A 767 61.27 20.35 40.33
N GLN A 768 60.34 21.23 39.98
CA GLN A 768 59.88 22.31 40.83
C GLN A 768 58.43 22.14 41.23
N VAL A 769 58.13 22.57 42.45
CA VAL A 769 56.77 22.72 42.96
C VAL A 769 56.56 24.18 43.28
N GLY A 770 55.32 24.66 43.17
CA GLY A 770 55.08 26.07 43.32
C GLY A 770 53.64 26.45 43.56
N VAL A 771 53.49 27.70 43.95
CA VAL A 771 52.20 28.32 44.26
C VAL A 771 52.21 29.76 43.76
N SER A 772 51.11 30.17 43.13
CA SER A 772 50.91 31.55 42.69
C SER A 772 49.87 32.27 43.57
N GLY A 773 49.82 33.59 43.45
CA GLY A 773 48.80 34.43 44.10
C GLY A 773 47.39 34.35 43.49
N ALA A 774 47.13 33.43 42.56
CA ALA A 774 45.82 33.25 41.94
C ALA A 774 44.95 32.21 42.68
N PRO A 775 43.61 32.30 42.61
CA PRO A 775 42.72 31.25 43.10
C PRO A 775 43.06 29.90 42.45
N GLY A 776 43.28 28.86 43.27
CA GLY A 776 43.75 27.57 42.76
C GLY A 776 45.17 27.61 42.20
N GLY A 777 46.04 28.48 42.73
CA GLY A 777 47.39 28.78 42.24
C GLY A 777 48.41 27.63 42.23
N ARG A 778 47.97 26.39 42.46
CA ARG A 778 48.76 25.16 42.34
C ARG A 778 47.94 24.01 41.78
N ALA A 779 48.59 23.10 41.08
CA ALA A 779 48.01 21.85 40.63
C ALA A 779 47.85 20.84 41.78
N PRO A 780 46.70 20.17 41.96
CA PRO A 780 46.46 19.28 43.10
C PRO A 780 47.40 18.06 43.16
N LYS A 781 47.76 17.49 42.00
CA LYS A 781 48.57 16.25 41.92
C LYS A 781 50.06 16.52 41.70
N THR A 782 50.40 17.39 40.76
CA THR A 782 51.80 17.66 40.38
C THR A 782 52.48 18.69 41.27
N LEU A 783 51.68 19.45 42.05
CA LEU A 783 52.11 20.62 42.82
C LEU A 783 52.79 21.70 41.98
N ALA A 784 52.60 21.69 40.66
CA ALA A 784 53.09 22.73 39.76
C ALA A 784 52.32 24.04 40.00
N ALA A 785 53.01 25.18 39.89
CA ALA A 785 52.36 26.48 40.02
C ALA A 785 51.38 26.74 38.86
N ARG A 786 50.19 27.25 39.19
CA ARG A 786 49.17 27.65 38.21
C ARG A 786 48.98 29.16 38.25
N LEU A 787 49.23 29.84 37.14
CA LEU A 787 49.10 31.27 36.94
C LEU A 787 47.81 31.59 36.18
N PRO A 788 47.26 32.81 36.30
CA PRO A 788 46.16 33.24 35.44
C PRO A 788 46.64 33.32 33.98
N LEU A 789 45.77 33.01 33.00
CA LEU A 789 46.14 33.10 31.58
C LEU A 789 46.63 34.48 31.16
N ALA A 790 46.19 35.55 31.85
CA ALA A 790 46.63 36.92 31.60
C ALA A 790 48.10 37.17 31.92
N LEU A 791 48.73 36.35 32.77
CA LEU A 791 50.12 36.43 33.26
C LEU A 791 50.51 37.75 33.98
N ALA A 792 50.11 38.92 33.50
CA ALA A 792 50.37 40.22 34.10
C ALA A 792 49.79 40.34 35.51
N GLY A 793 50.51 41.03 36.40
CA GLY A 793 50.11 41.26 37.79
C GLY A 793 50.14 40.00 38.65
N SER A 794 50.82 38.94 38.20
CA SER A 794 50.92 37.68 38.94
C SER A 794 52.29 37.50 39.59
N TRP A 795 52.28 36.90 40.78
CA TRP A 795 53.47 36.47 41.50
C TRP A 795 53.42 34.95 41.69
N THR A 796 54.57 34.29 41.61
CA THR A 796 54.70 32.84 41.76
C THR A 796 55.95 32.50 42.56
N LEU A 797 55.81 31.63 43.55
CA LEU A 797 56.93 31.07 44.30
C LEU A 797 57.19 29.65 43.83
N LEU A 798 58.44 29.38 43.44
CA LEU A 798 58.91 28.07 43.00
C LEU A 798 59.97 27.55 43.97
N LEU A 799 59.82 26.31 44.42
CA LEU A 799 60.77 25.62 45.27
C LEU A 799 61.23 24.35 44.56
N ASP A 800 62.47 23.96 44.81
CA ASP A 800 62.90 22.61 44.49
C ASP A 800 62.05 21.61 45.29
N ARG A 801 61.60 20.52 44.66
CA ARG A 801 60.73 19.53 45.30
C ARG A 801 61.34 18.96 46.59
N THR A 802 62.67 18.77 46.63
CA THR A 802 63.37 18.29 47.82
C THR A 802 63.35 19.33 48.96
N SER A 803 63.50 20.60 48.61
CA SER A 803 63.46 21.71 49.56
C SER A 803 62.05 21.91 50.14
N ALA A 804 61.02 21.75 49.31
CA ALA A 804 59.62 21.84 49.75
C ALA A 804 59.24 20.73 50.74
N ALA A 805 59.74 19.51 50.55
CA ALA A 805 59.51 18.38 51.45
C ALA A 805 60.35 18.43 52.73
N SER A 806 61.45 19.18 52.75
CA SER A 806 62.35 19.27 53.90
C SER A 806 61.68 19.83 55.17
N ASN A 807 62.26 19.52 56.35
CA ASN A 807 61.84 20.08 57.65
C ASN A 807 62.60 21.36 58.05
N ALA A 808 63.37 21.96 57.13
CA ALA A 808 64.13 23.17 57.43
C ALA A 808 63.18 24.36 57.76
N PRO A 809 63.47 25.16 58.81
CA PRO A 809 62.63 26.31 59.16
C PRO A 809 62.64 27.39 58.06
N GLU A 810 63.76 27.55 57.35
CA GLU A 810 63.88 28.42 56.18
C GLU A 810 64.22 27.61 54.93
N VAL A 811 63.57 27.92 53.81
CA VAL A 811 63.82 27.25 52.53
C VAL A 811 64.11 28.26 51.42
N PRO A 812 65.06 27.94 50.51
CA PRO A 812 65.28 28.76 49.32
C PRO A 812 64.11 28.60 48.35
N ALA A 813 63.66 29.72 47.77
CA ALA A 813 62.63 29.76 46.76
C ALA A 813 62.98 30.79 45.68
N ARG A 814 62.39 30.64 44.49
CA ARG A 814 62.47 31.62 43.41
C ARG A 814 61.13 32.33 43.30
N LEU A 815 61.12 33.64 43.50
CA LEU A 815 59.95 34.50 43.32
C LEU A 815 59.94 35.05 41.90
N LEU A 816 59.05 34.52 41.08
CA LEU A 816 58.74 35.04 39.75
C LEU A 816 57.67 36.12 39.84
N LEU A 817 57.97 37.31 39.32
CA LEU A 817 57.03 38.42 39.20
C LEU A 817 56.80 38.72 37.72
N VAL A 818 55.55 38.95 37.34
CA VAL A 818 55.17 39.24 35.94
C VAL A 818 54.26 40.47 35.89
N VAL A 819 54.60 41.42 35.04
CA VAL A 819 53.86 42.69 34.86
C VAL A 819 53.73 43.02 33.36
N ASP A 820 52.83 43.95 33.03
CA ASP A 820 52.81 44.55 31.69
C ASP A 820 54.10 45.33 31.41
N ALA A 821 54.56 45.38 30.16
CA ALA A 821 55.83 46.01 29.82
C ALA A 821 55.92 47.51 30.14
N VAL A 822 54.77 48.18 30.32
CA VAL A 822 54.63 49.61 30.66
C VAL A 822 54.24 49.83 32.13
N ALA A 823 54.27 48.80 32.96
CA ALA A 823 53.87 48.89 34.36
C ALA A 823 54.74 49.91 35.14
N PRO A 824 54.14 50.90 35.82
CA PRO A 824 54.88 51.85 36.64
C PRO A 824 55.52 51.17 37.85
N GLU A 825 56.56 51.82 38.39
CA GLU A 825 57.33 51.27 39.53
C GLU A 825 56.45 51.04 40.76
N GLU A 826 55.43 51.88 40.98
CA GLU A 826 54.44 51.70 42.05
C GLU A 826 53.70 50.35 41.92
N GLN A 827 53.32 49.94 40.71
CA GLN A 827 52.63 48.68 40.47
C GLN A 827 53.55 47.47 40.70
N ARG A 828 54.84 47.58 40.35
CA ARG A 828 55.86 46.54 40.62
C ARG A 828 56.10 46.39 42.12
N GLN A 829 56.20 47.50 42.84
CA GLN A 829 56.34 47.52 44.29
C GLN A 829 55.10 46.97 45.00
N ALA A 830 53.90 47.32 44.53
CA ALA A 830 52.64 46.78 45.05
C ALA A 830 52.54 45.27 44.84
N LEU A 831 52.96 44.75 43.67
CA LEU A 831 52.99 43.31 43.40
C LEU A 831 53.97 42.58 44.32
N LEU A 832 55.16 43.14 44.53
CA LEU A 832 56.13 42.58 45.48
C LEU A 832 55.63 42.64 46.93
N ALA A 833 54.99 43.74 47.34
CA ALA A 833 54.39 43.87 48.66
C ALA A 833 53.30 42.81 48.89
N ARG A 834 52.45 42.57 47.88
CA ARG A 834 51.45 41.50 47.92
C ARG A 834 52.09 40.11 48.00
N ALA A 835 53.13 39.85 47.21
CA ALA A 835 53.88 38.60 47.29
C ALA A 835 54.46 38.39 48.69
N ARG A 836 55.00 39.43 49.34
CA ARG A 836 55.50 39.35 50.73
C ARG A 836 54.41 39.08 51.75
N ALA A 837 53.23 39.69 51.59
CA ALA A 837 52.11 39.53 52.51
C ALA A 837 51.48 38.13 52.44
N GLU A 838 51.32 37.59 51.23
CA GLU A 838 50.59 36.33 50.98
C GLU A 838 51.53 35.11 50.87
N GLY A 839 52.76 35.32 50.40
CA GLY A 839 53.59 34.23 49.89
C GLY A 839 54.15 33.29 50.95
N ALA A 840 54.37 33.74 52.19
CA ALA A 840 54.81 32.87 53.28
C ALA A 840 53.74 31.81 53.61
N GLY A 841 52.49 32.24 53.82
CA GLY A 841 51.37 31.31 54.04
C GLY A 841 51.08 30.41 52.84
N ALA A 842 51.28 30.92 51.62
CA ALA A 842 51.16 30.11 50.41
C ALA A 842 52.21 28.98 50.37
N VAL A 843 53.46 29.27 50.73
CA VAL A 843 54.54 28.27 50.79
C VAL A 843 54.32 27.27 51.91
N ASP A 844 53.83 27.68 53.08
CA ASP A 844 53.50 26.74 54.16
C ASP A 844 52.45 25.72 53.71
N SER A 845 51.41 26.19 53.03
CA SER A 845 50.38 25.30 52.47
C SER A 845 50.92 24.38 51.36
N LEU A 846 51.91 24.83 50.58
CA LEU A 846 52.58 24.03 49.56
C LEU A 846 53.49 22.97 50.17
N ARG A 847 54.25 23.32 51.22
CA ARG A 847 55.13 22.39 51.94
C ARG A 847 54.33 21.33 52.68
N ALA A 848 53.19 21.69 53.27
CA ALA A 848 52.26 20.72 53.87
C ALA A 848 51.78 19.69 52.83
N ALA A 849 51.37 20.13 51.64
CA ALA A 849 50.94 19.24 50.56
C ALA A 849 52.10 18.39 49.99
N ALA A 850 53.31 18.97 49.87
CA ALA A 850 54.49 18.25 49.40
C ALA A 850 54.91 17.13 50.35
N ARG A 851 54.85 17.35 51.67
CA ARG A 851 55.12 16.32 52.69
C ARG A 851 54.07 15.21 52.68
N GLN A 852 52.78 15.57 52.62
CA GLN A 852 51.68 14.60 52.49
C GLN A 852 51.81 13.73 51.23
N SER A 853 52.32 14.30 50.13
CA SER A 853 52.57 13.55 48.89
C SER A 853 53.83 12.68 48.95
N ALA A 854 54.81 13.04 49.78
CA ALA A 854 56.04 12.27 50.00
C ALA A 854 55.82 11.08 50.97
N ASP A 855 54.89 11.22 51.91
CA ASP A 855 54.55 10.18 52.91
C ASP A 855 53.45 9.21 52.43
N ALA A 856 52.91 9.38 51.22
CA ALA A 856 51.87 8.49 50.67
C ALA A 856 52.47 7.16 50.17
N PRO A 857 52.03 5.99 50.69
CA PRO A 857 52.48 4.70 50.17
C PRO A 857 51.97 4.49 48.73
N ALA A 858 52.83 3.93 47.89
CA ALA A 858 52.51 3.64 46.49
C ALA A 858 51.52 2.48 46.36
N SER A 859 50.21 2.76 46.42
CA SER A 859 49.16 2.07 45.66
C SER A 859 47.76 2.43 46.19
N SER A 860 46.93 3.00 45.34
CA SER A 860 45.49 2.70 45.30
C SER A 860 45.06 2.67 43.83
N PRO A 861 44.30 1.68 43.37
CA PRO A 861 43.73 1.70 42.02
C PRO A 861 42.75 2.88 41.92
N PRO A 862 42.55 3.45 40.71
CA PRO A 862 41.55 4.48 40.53
C PRO A 862 40.14 3.93 40.85
N PRO A 863 39.22 4.79 41.34
CA PRO A 863 37.83 4.38 41.52
C PRO A 863 37.22 3.95 40.17
N PRO A 864 36.27 3.00 40.16
CA PRO A 864 35.66 2.52 38.93
C PRO A 864 34.98 3.66 38.16
N ASP A 865 35.18 3.64 36.85
CA ASP A 865 34.61 4.58 35.89
C ASP A 865 33.09 4.43 35.83
N PRO A 866 32.29 5.50 36.08
CA PRO A 866 30.84 5.43 35.99
C PRO A 866 30.29 5.20 34.56
N PHE A 867 31.16 5.09 33.54
CA PHE A 867 30.78 4.82 32.15
C PHE A 867 31.31 3.49 31.58
N GLY A 868 31.86 2.60 32.42
CA GLY A 868 32.25 1.25 31.99
C GLY A 868 31.06 0.30 31.88
N GLY A 869 30.75 -0.18 30.68
CA GLY A 869 29.71 -1.20 30.44
C GLY A 869 30.02 -2.56 31.10
N PRO A 870 28.99 -3.39 31.38
CA PRO A 870 29.14 -4.55 32.25
C PRO A 870 29.64 -5.78 31.49
N SER A 871 30.61 -6.48 32.08
CA SER A 871 30.86 -7.89 31.78
C SER A 871 30.47 -8.73 32.99
N GLY A 872 29.37 -9.51 32.86
CA GLY A 872 28.89 -10.69 33.63
C GLY A 872 29.14 -10.74 35.14
N GLY A 873 28.19 -11.03 36.02
CA GLY A 873 26.86 -11.65 35.93
C GLY A 873 26.54 -12.23 37.31
N GLY A 874 25.36 -11.95 37.85
CA GLY A 874 24.88 -12.46 39.16
C GLY A 874 23.82 -11.52 39.76
N PRO A 875 22.66 -12.02 40.20
CA PRO A 875 21.40 -11.26 40.19
C PRO A 875 21.33 -10.22 41.31
N ALA A 876 20.89 -9.01 40.97
CA ALA A 876 20.46 -7.99 41.93
C ALA A 876 18.94 -8.08 42.14
N PRO A 877 18.42 -7.77 43.35
CA PRO A 877 16.98 -7.77 43.61
C PRO A 877 16.31 -6.55 43.00
N ASP A 878 15.08 -6.76 42.51
CA ASP A 878 14.16 -5.77 41.95
C ASP A 878 13.83 -4.64 42.95
N PRO A 879 13.97 -3.35 42.57
CA PRO A 879 13.66 -2.21 43.44
C PRO A 879 12.16 -1.90 43.60
N PHE A 880 11.23 -2.72 43.08
CA PHE A 880 9.78 -2.49 43.21
C PHE A 880 9.04 -3.44 44.19
N GLY A 881 9.74 -4.17 45.07
CA GLY A 881 9.11 -5.03 46.08
C GLY A 881 8.61 -4.28 47.33
N GLY A 882 7.29 -4.31 47.59
CA GLY A 882 6.65 -3.83 48.81
C GLY A 882 7.08 -4.58 50.09
N PRO A 883 6.74 -4.08 51.30
CA PRO A 883 7.37 -4.53 52.53
C PRO A 883 6.77 -5.86 53.03
N PRO A 884 7.58 -6.83 53.50
CA PRO A 884 7.08 -7.90 54.32
C PRO A 884 7.44 -7.73 55.79
N SER A 885 6.43 -7.99 56.61
CA SER A 885 6.42 -8.13 58.05
C SER A 885 7.34 -9.24 58.58
N ALA A 886 7.81 -9.02 59.81
CA ALA A 886 8.58 -9.95 60.65
C ALA A 886 7.96 -11.35 60.80
N TRP A 887 8.76 -12.35 61.18
CA TRP A 887 8.68 -13.22 62.38
C TRP A 887 9.78 -14.31 62.29
N PRO A 888 10.26 -14.90 63.41
CA PRO A 888 11.63 -15.41 63.53
C PRO A 888 11.74 -16.94 63.68
N GLY A 889 12.94 -17.50 63.40
CA GLY A 889 13.37 -18.74 64.06
C GLY A 889 14.40 -19.61 63.32
N GLY A 890 15.46 -20.00 64.04
CA GLY A 890 15.90 -21.40 64.04
C GLY A 890 17.20 -21.80 63.32
N GLY A 891 18.35 -21.47 63.92
CA GLY A 891 19.39 -22.42 64.37
C GLY A 891 19.94 -23.58 63.51
N GLY A 892 21.27 -23.57 63.37
CA GLY A 892 22.18 -24.75 63.42
C GLY A 892 22.37 -25.53 62.11
N ALA A 893 23.45 -26.28 61.84
CA ALA A 893 24.85 -26.32 62.28
C ALA A 893 25.49 -27.51 61.51
N TRP A 894 26.57 -27.26 60.76
CA TRP A 894 27.76 -28.15 60.56
C TRP A 894 27.57 -29.54 59.83
N PRO A 895 28.63 -30.24 59.35
CA PRO A 895 29.07 -30.19 57.94
C PRO A 895 29.31 -31.61 57.32
N PRO A 896 30.45 -31.99 56.69
CA PRO A 896 30.57 -32.24 55.25
C PRO A 896 31.07 -33.66 54.84
N ALA A 897 31.28 -33.82 53.52
CA ALA A 897 32.23 -34.71 52.82
C ALA A 897 31.75 -36.08 52.26
N GLY A 898 32.13 -36.35 51.00
CA GLY A 898 32.10 -37.68 50.39
C GLY A 898 32.19 -37.72 48.85
N THR A 899 33.40 -37.74 48.28
CA THR A 899 33.80 -38.10 46.90
C THR A 899 33.82 -39.63 46.67
N PRO A 900 34.31 -40.23 45.55
CA PRO A 900 34.00 -40.12 44.10
C PRO A 900 33.82 -41.52 43.41
N GLY A 901 33.51 -41.60 42.10
CA GLY A 901 33.65 -42.84 41.32
C GLY A 901 33.09 -42.86 39.88
N THR A 902 33.99 -42.93 38.89
CA THR A 902 33.82 -43.19 37.41
C THR A 902 33.43 -44.66 37.11
N PRO A 903 33.17 -45.19 35.87
CA PRO A 903 33.62 -44.74 34.51
C PRO A 903 32.67 -45.02 33.28
N VAL A 904 33.16 -44.68 32.09
CA VAL A 904 32.60 -44.82 30.71
C VAL A 904 32.67 -46.28 30.17
N PRO A 905 31.83 -46.68 29.18
CA PRO A 905 32.36 -47.05 27.84
C PRO A 905 31.47 -46.63 26.63
N GLN A 906 32.03 -46.78 25.43
CA GLN A 906 31.64 -46.21 24.11
C GLN A 906 31.04 -47.31 23.13
N PRO A 907 30.88 -47.14 21.78
CA PRO A 907 29.60 -47.28 21.03
C PRO A 907 29.57 -48.38 19.92
N ALA A 908 28.43 -48.50 19.19
CA ALA A 908 28.21 -49.24 17.92
C ALA A 908 26.74 -48.99 17.44
N HIS A 909 26.28 -49.01 16.18
CA HIS A 909 26.80 -49.23 14.83
C HIS A 909 25.71 -48.80 13.80
N ASP A 910 26.12 -48.36 12.61
CA ASP A 910 25.33 -48.21 11.37
C ASP A 910 25.34 -49.53 10.55
N PRO A 911 24.31 -49.84 9.75
CA PRO A 911 24.58 -50.11 8.31
C PRO A 911 23.43 -49.68 7.36
N PHE A 912 23.73 -48.95 6.29
CA PHE A 912 23.87 -49.47 4.91
C PHE A 912 24.17 -48.33 3.92
N ALA A 913 25.20 -48.56 3.11
CA ALA A 913 25.82 -47.62 2.20
C ALA A 913 25.49 -47.92 0.73
N GLY A 914 25.68 -46.89 -0.11
CA GLY A 914 26.01 -47.01 -1.54
C GLY A 914 25.05 -46.23 -2.43
N GLY A 915 25.44 -45.29 -3.29
CA GLY A 915 26.75 -44.82 -3.71
C GLY A 915 26.62 -44.14 -5.08
N GLY A 916 27.51 -43.20 -5.40
CA GLY A 916 27.84 -42.86 -6.79
C GLY A 916 27.33 -41.52 -7.30
N SER A 917 28.15 -40.47 -7.15
CA SER A 917 28.28 -39.42 -8.17
C SER A 917 29.23 -39.94 -9.28
N PRO A 918 29.16 -39.40 -10.51
CA PRO A 918 30.09 -38.32 -10.81
C PRO A 918 29.56 -37.23 -11.76
N TRP A 919 30.16 -36.05 -11.63
CA TRP A 919 30.15 -34.95 -12.58
C TRP A 919 30.65 -35.36 -13.98
N PRO A 920 30.34 -34.57 -15.02
CA PRO A 920 31.43 -34.03 -15.79
C PRO A 920 31.32 -32.52 -16.07
N SER A 921 32.50 -31.91 -16.14
CA SER A 921 32.79 -30.58 -16.64
C SER A 921 32.81 -30.51 -18.19
N SER A 922 32.53 -29.30 -18.69
CA SER A 922 33.02 -28.67 -19.93
C SER A 922 32.67 -29.28 -21.30
N SER A 923 31.92 -28.52 -22.11
CA SER A 923 32.26 -28.22 -23.51
C SER A 923 31.38 -27.11 -24.09
N ASP A 924 31.98 -25.96 -24.35
CA ASP A 924 31.60 -24.99 -25.39
C ASP A 924 31.93 -25.61 -26.77
N PRO A 925 31.07 -25.43 -27.80
CA PRO A 925 31.54 -24.69 -28.97
C PRO A 925 30.48 -23.85 -29.69
N HIS A 926 30.81 -22.57 -29.93
CA HIS A 926 30.67 -21.81 -31.19
C HIS A 926 29.72 -22.26 -32.33
N ARG A 927 29.03 -21.24 -32.88
CA ARG A 927 28.49 -21.05 -34.26
C ARG A 927 27.18 -21.77 -34.62
N ARG A 928 26.06 -21.05 -34.55
CA ARG A 928 25.53 -20.12 -35.57
C ARG A 928 24.42 -19.28 -34.97
#